data_AF-A0A2G5ENX3-F1
#
_entry.id   AF-A0A2G5ENX3-F1
#
_cell.length_a   1.000
_cell.length_b   1.000
_cell.length_c   1.000
_cell.angle_alpha   90.00
_cell.angle_beta   90.00
_cell.angle_gamma   90.00
#
_symmetry.space_group_name_H-M   'P 1'
#
loop_
_entity.id
_entity.type
_entity.pdbx_description
1 polymer ?
#
loop_
_entity_poly.entity_id
_entity_poly.type
_entity_poly.pdbx_seq_one_letter_code
_entity_poly.pdbx_strand_id
1 'polypeptide(L)'
;MRAFDELRKLEMFFKEETKRGCSVIDLYELVQHAGNILPRLYLLCTVGSVYIRSKEAPAKDVLKDLVEMCRGIQHPVRGLFLRSYLSQVSRDKLPDIGSEYEGDADTVIDAVEFVLQNFTEMNKLWVRMQHQGPVREKEKREKERSELRDLVGKNLHVLSQIEGVDLDLYRDTVLPRVLEQIVNCKDEIAQYYLMDCIIQVFPDEYHLQTLETLLGACPQLQPIVDIKTVLSQLMDRLSNYAASSAEVLPEFLQVEAFAKLSNAIGKVIEAQVDMPAFGSIGLYVSLLTFTLRVHPDRLDYVDQVLGACVKKLSGKAKLEDSKGTKQIVALLSAPLEKYNDIGIALKLSNYPRVMDHLDSATNKVMAVVIIQSIMKNNTRISTADKVEALFELIKGLIKDLDGAPVDELDEEDFKEEQNSVARLIHMLHNDDPEEMLKIICSVRKHILSGGPKRLAFTVPPLIFSALKLVRRLQGQDGDLDGEEMSATPKKIFQLLHQTIEALLSVPAPELALRLYLQCAEAANDCDIEPVAYEFFTQAFILYEEEVADSKAQVTAIHLIIGTLQRMNVFGVENRDTLTHKATGYSAKLLKKPDQCRAVYACSHLFWVDDQDGIKDGERVLLCLKRALRIANAAQQMANVTRGSSGPVTLFVEILNKYLYFFEKGNAQVTTAAIQGLVELITTEMQSDTTTQDPSADAFFSSTLRYIQFQKQKGGAMGEKYEPIKV
;
A
#
# COMPACT_ATOMS: atom_id res chain seq x y z
N MET A 1 -16.36 23.27 43.80
CA MET A 1 -17.61 23.43 43.02
C MET A 1 -18.80 23.82 43.88
N ARG A 2 -19.37 22.98 44.76
CA ARG A 2 -20.53 23.38 45.59
C ARG A 2 -20.37 24.72 46.33
N ALA A 3 -19.23 24.93 46.99
CA ALA A 3 -18.94 26.19 47.66
C ALA A 3 -18.76 27.37 46.69
N PHE A 4 -18.31 27.14 45.46
CA PHE A 4 -18.16 28.19 44.45
C PHE A 4 -19.53 28.68 43.98
N ASP A 5 -20.51 27.78 43.86
CA ASP A 5 -21.88 28.14 43.49
C ASP A 5 -22.56 28.97 44.57
N GLU A 6 -22.35 28.62 45.85
CA GLU A 6 -22.85 29.43 46.97
C GLU A 6 -22.14 30.79 47.04
N LEU A 7 -20.83 30.85 46.79
CA LEU A 7 -20.09 32.13 46.72
C LEU A 7 -20.55 33.01 45.55
N ARG A 8 -20.98 32.42 44.42
CA ARG A 8 -21.60 33.18 43.32
C ARG A 8 -22.94 33.79 43.72
N LYS A 9 -23.78 33.07 44.47
CA LYS A 9 -25.01 33.65 45.04
C LYS A 9 -24.68 34.79 46.01
N LEU A 10 -23.63 34.63 46.81
CA LEU A 10 -23.14 35.66 47.71
C LEU A 10 -22.62 36.90 46.96
N GLU A 11 -21.92 36.72 45.84
CA GLU A 11 -21.49 37.83 44.97
C GLU A 11 -22.70 38.62 44.45
N MET A 12 -23.77 37.93 44.01
CA MET A 12 -25.01 38.59 43.59
C MET A 12 -25.68 39.35 44.75
N PHE A 13 -25.68 38.77 45.95
CA PHE A 13 -26.20 39.43 47.14
C PHE A 13 -25.43 40.71 47.47
N PHE A 14 -24.09 40.67 47.48
CA PHE A 14 -23.28 41.86 47.70
C PHE A 14 -23.53 42.93 46.65
N LYS A 15 -23.71 42.54 45.38
CA LYS A 15 -24.08 43.47 44.30
C LYS A 15 -25.43 44.17 44.53
N GLU A 16 -26.41 43.47 45.11
CA GLU A 16 -27.71 44.07 45.46
C GLU A 16 -27.62 45.01 46.66
N GLU A 17 -26.80 44.67 47.66
CA GLU A 17 -26.58 45.51 48.84
C GLU A 17 -25.82 46.80 48.51
N THR A 18 -24.86 46.76 47.57
CA THR A 18 -24.22 47.99 47.06
C THR A 18 -25.23 48.94 46.42
N LYS A 19 -26.24 48.41 45.72
CA LYS A 19 -27.33 49.24 45.16
C LYS A 19 -28.24 49.86 46.23
N ARG A 20 -28.22 49.33 47.46
CA ARG A 20 -28.99 49.82 48.61
C ARG A 20 -28.24 50.87 49.45
N GLY A 21 -27.03 51.25 49.06
CA GLY A 21 -26.27 52.35 49.67
C GLY A 21 -25.17 51.95 50.66
N CYS A 22 -24.82 50.66 50.76
CA CYS A 22 -23.66 50.21 51.51
C CYS A 22 -22.36 50.52 50.74
N SER A 23 -21.37 51.13 51.40
CA SER A 23 -20.07 51.41 50.77
C SER A 23 -19.30 50.11 50.52
N VAL A 24 -18.71 49.95 49.33
CA VAL A 24 -17.99 48.71 48.98
C VAL A 24 -16.61 48.66 49.64
N ILE A 25 -16.04 49.83 49.94
CA ILE A 25 -14.77 49.98 50.68
C ILE A 25 -14.90 49.38 52.09
N ASP A 26 -15.95 49.72 52.84
CA ASP A 26 -16.17 49.20 54.19
C ASP A 26 -16.40 47.68 54.15
N LEU A 27 -17.09 47.18 53.12
CA LEU A 27 -17.27 45.75 52.89
C LEU A 27 -15.94 45.04 52.60
N TYR A 28 -15.06 45.67 51.81
CA TYR A 28 -13.73 45.14 51.45
C TYR A 28 -12.81 45.06 52.68
N GLU A 29 -12.88 46.04 53.59
CA GLU A 29 -12.17 46.00 54.88
C GLU A 29 -12.81 44.99 55.85
N LEU A 30 -14.14 44.94 55.93
CA LEU A 30 -14.88 44.08 56.86
C LEU A 30 -14.53 42.60 56.67
N VAL A 31 -14.48 42.13 55.42
CA VAL A 31 -14.14 40.73 55.13
C VAL A 31 -12.71 40.37 55.54
N GLN A 32 -11.80 41.35 55.67
CA GLN A 32 -10.42 41.11 56.13
C GLN A 32 -10.33 40.76 57.62
N HIS A 33 -11.34 41.11 58.42
CA HIS A 33 -11.41 40.74 59.84
C HIS A 33 -11.70 39.25 60.09
N ALA A 34 -12.01 38.47 59.04
CA ALA A 34 -12.19 37.03 59.18
C ALA A 34 -10.88 36.37 59.64
N GLY A 35 -10.90 35.73 60.82
CA GLY A 35 -9.70 35.20 61.47
C GLY A 35 -9.00 34.05 60.72
N ASN A 36 -9.73 33.28 59.91
CA ASN A 36 -9.15 32.21 59.09
C ASN A 36 -8.80 32.73 57.68
N ILE A 37 -7.55 32.54 57.26
CA ILE A 37 -7.01 33.09 56.00
C ILE A 37 -7.72 32.59 54.74
N LEU A 38 -8.15 31.32 54.70
CA LEU A 38 -8.77 30.73 53.51
C LEU A 38 -10.18 31.31 53.26
N PRO A 39 -11.14 31.26 54.22
CA PRO A 39 -12.42 31.96 54.09
C PRO A 39 -12.26 33.45 53.80
N ARG A 40 -11.32 34.11 54.49
CA ARG A 40 -11.01 35.53 54.28
C ARG A 40 -10.71 35.83 52.82
N LEU A 41 -9.81 35.07 52.19
CA LEU A 41 -9.40 35.33 50.82
C LEU A 41 -10.50 35.00 49.78
N TYR A 42 -11.33 33.97 50.01
CA TYR A 42 -12.50 33.73 49.15
C TYR A 42 -13.51 34.88 49.23
N LEU A 43 -13.78 35.37 50.44
CA LEU A 43 -14.65 36.53 50.66
C LEU A 43 -14.05 37.80 50.05
N LEU A 44 -12.74 38.01 50.22
CA LEU A 44 -12.03 39.14 49.62
C LEU A 44 -12.10 39.10 48.10
N CYS A 45 -11.93 37.92 47.46
CA CYS A 45 -12.09 37.78 46.02
C CYS A 45 -13.54 38.08 45.57
N THR A 46 -14.56 37.63 46.32
CA THR A 46 -15.96 37.96 46.00
C THR A 46 -16.28 39.45 46.13
N VAL A 47 -15.80 40.11 47.20
CA VAL A 47 -16.05 41.54 47.40
C VAL A 47 -15.22 42.36 46.42
N GLY A 48 -13.96 41.97 46.16
CA GLY A 48 -13.11 42.59 45.14
C GLY A 48 -13.73 42.55 43.74
N SER A 49 -14.43 41.47 43.39
CA SER A 49 -15.25 41.39 42.16
C SER A 49 -16.31 42.49 42.08
N VAL A 50 -17.01 42.73 43.18
CA VAL A 50 -18.06 43.75 43.30
C VAL A 50 -17.44 45.14 43.31
N TYR A 51 -16.26 45.30 43.94
CA TYR A 51 -15.53 46.55 44.04
C TYR A 51 -15.00 47.03 42.69
N ILE A 52 -14.50 46.12 41.85
CA ILE A 52 -14.14 46.44 40.46
C ILE A 52 -15.39 46.86 39.68
N ARG A 53 -16.52 46.15 39.85
CA ARG A 53 -17.79 46.45 39.17
C ARG A 53 -18.43 47.77 39.62
N SER A 54 -18.23 48.20 40.86
CA SER A 54 -18.77 49.49 41.35
C SER A 54 -18.01 50.70 40.82
N LYS A 55 -16.83 50.49 40.19
CA LYS A 55 -15.94 51.55 39.67
C LYS A 55 -15.46 52.54 40.73
N GLU A 56 -15.53 52.17 42.02
CA GLU A 56 -15.04 52.98 43.14
C GLU A 56 -13.50 53.00 43.23
N ALA A 57 -12.84 51.94 42.73
CA ALA A 57 -11.39 51.86 42.58
C ALA A 57 -11.02 51.33 41.18
N PRO A 58 -9.82 51.69 40.66
CA PRO A 58 -9.35 51.18 39.38
C PRO A 58 -9.11 49.67 39.48
N ALA A 59 -9.54 48.95 38.44
CA ALA A 59 -9.45 47.48 38.40
C ALA A 59 -8.02 46.97 38.64
N LYS A 60 -7.01 47.68 38.11
CA LYS A 60 -5.59 47.32 38.26
C LYS A 60 -5.13 47.20 39.71
N ASP A 61 -5.53 48.14 40.58
CA ASP A 61 -5.03 48.20 41.96
C ASP A 61 -5.67 47.08 42.79
N VAL A 62 -6.97 46.84 42.58
CA VAL A 62 -7.70 45.76 43.24
C VAL A 62 -7.19 44.39 42.79
N LEU A 63 -6.99 44.19 41.48
CA LEU A 63 -6.48 42.93 40.94
C LEU A 63 -5.05 42.63 41.42
N LYS A 64 -4.19 43.65 41.49
CA LYS A 64 -2.83 43.54 42.03
C LYS A 64 -2.83 43.17 43.50
N ASP A 65 -3.63 43.87 44.31
CA ASP A 65 -3.81 43.57 45.74
C ASP A 65 -4.31 42.13 45.95
N LEU A 66 -5.37 41.72 45.24
CA LEU A 66 -5.92 40.36 45.35
C LEU A 66 -4.88 39.27 45.01
N VAL A 67 -4.07 39.45 43.97
CA VAL A 67 -3.02 38.49 43.59
C VAL A 67 -1.90 38.43 44.63
N GLU A 68 -1.51 39.57 45.19
CA GLU A 68 -0.51 39.65 46.25
C GLU A 68 -1.02 39.01 47.55
N MET A 69 -2.25 39.31 47.97
CA MET A 69 -2.89 38.72 49.14
C MET A 69 -3.07 37.20 48.99
N CYS A 70 -3.34 36.70 47.78
CA CYS A 70 -3.39 35.28 47.48
C CYS A 70 -2.03 34.57 47.64
N ARG A 71 -0.89 35.28 47.68
CA ARG A 71 0.41 34.68 48.05
C ARG A 71 0.43 34.17 49.50
N GLY A 72 -0.47 34.62 50.35
CA GLY A 72 -0.60 34.14 51.73
C GLY A 72 -0.92 32.64 51.87
N ILE A 73 -1.47 32.00 50.82
CA ILE A 73 -1.76 30.56 50.83
C ILE A 73 -0.74 29.79 50.01
N GLN A 74 0.20 29.16 50.71
CA GLN A 74 1.26 28.34 50.12
C GLN A 74 0.90 26.85 50.05
N HIS A 75 -0.27 26.45 50.57
CA HIS A 75 -0.74 25.06 50.46
C HIS A 75 -1.16 24.77 49.01
N PRO A 76 -0.56 23.79 48.31
CA PRO A 76 -0.76 23.56 46.88
C PRO A 76 -2.23 23.47 46.41
N VAL A 77 -2.98 22.51 46.93
CA VAL A 77 -4.38 22.28 46.51
C VAL A 77 -5.29 23.47 46.83
N ARG A 78 -5.22 23.98 48.06
CA ARG A 78 -6.03 25.12 48.51
C ARG A 78 -5.71 26.41 47.72
N GLY A 79 -4.42 26.65 47.47
CA GLY A 79 -3.96 27.79 46.69
C GLY A 79 -4.36 27.69 45.22
N LEU A 80 -4.25 26.51 44.60
CA LEU A 80 -4.70 26.27 43.21
C LEU A 80 -6.20 26.54 43.05
N PHE A 81 -7.03 26.04 43.96
CA PHE A 81 -8.48 26.31 43.89
C PHE A 81 -8.83 27.77 44.16
N LEU A 82 -8.17 28.43 45.13
CA LEU A 82 -8.38 29.85 45.39
C LEU A 82 -7.99 30.71 44.18
N ARG A 83 -6.83 30.44 43.57
CA ARG A 83 -6.36 31.18 42.39
C ARG A 83 -7.19 30.90 41.16
N SER A 84 -7.65 29.66 40.97
CA SER A 84 -8.62 29.32 39.93
C SER A 84 -9.95 30.07 40.12
N TYR A 85 -10.41 30.20 41.37
CA TYR A 85 -11.57 31.01 41.71
C TYR A 85 -11.34 32.49 41.38
N LEU A 86 -10.17 33.05 41.75
CA LEU A 86 -9.78 34.41 41.39
C LEU A 86 -9.82 34.62 39.87
N SER A 87 -9.23 33.73 39.08
CA SER A 87 -9.29 33.80 37.61
C SER A 87 -10.72 33.75 37.08
N GLN A 88 -11.59 32.92 37.67
CA GLN A 88 -12.98 32.80 37.24
C GLN A 88 -13.81 34.05 37.56
N VAL A 89 -13.51 34.70 38.70
CA VAL A 89 -14.20 35.89 39.18
C VAL A 89 -13.69 37.16 38.50
N SER A 90 -12.43 37.18 38.06
CA SER A 90 -11.82 38.33 37.37
C SER A 90 -12.00 38.31 35.85
N ARG A 91 -12.37 37.17 35.23
CA ARG A 91 -12.41 36.99 33.77
C ARG A 91 -13.19 38.07 33.01
N ASP A 92 -14.35 38.49 33.51
CA ASP A 92 -15.21 39.51 32.88
C ASP A 92 -14.87 40.95 33.31
N LYS A 93 -13.77 41.12 34.06
CA LYS A 93 -13.37 42.36 34.74
C LYS A 93 -11.91 42.72 34.50
N LEU A 94 -11.27 42.03 33.55
CA LEU A 94 -9.92 42.36 33.14
C LEU A 94 -9.96 43.66 32.32
N PRO A 95 -9.01 44.58 32.54
CA PRO A 95 -8.87 45.77 31.72
C PRO A 95 -8.34 45.39 30.33
N ASP A 96 -9.25 45.22 29.39
CA ASP A 96 -9.00 44.88 27.98
C ASP A 96 -9.46 46.02 27.06
N ILE A 97 -9.01 46.01 25.79
CA ILE A 97 -9.39 46.98 24.77
C ILE A 97 -10.91 46.91 24.54
N GLY A 98 -11.62 48.03 24.66
CA GLY A 98 -13.08 48.07 24.53
C GLY A 98 -13.85 47.58 25.76
N SER A 99 -13.16 47.25 26.86
CA SER A 99 -13.82 46.89 28.12
C SER A 99 -14.30 48.12 28.89
N GLU A 100 -15.36 47.98 29.71
CA GLU A 100 -15.83 49.04 30.60
C GLU A 100 -14.82 49.47 31.70
N TYR A 101 -13.70 48.75 31.78
CA TYR A 101 -12.62 48.92 32.74
C TYR A 101 -11.32 49.39 32.06
N GLU A 102 -11.38 49.73 30.77
CA GLU A 102 -10.29 50.38 30.03
C GLU A 102 -9.93 51.70 30.73
N GLY A 103 -8.65 51.82 31.09
CA GLY A 103 -8.08 52.95 31.82
C GLY A 103 -7.06 53.70 30.95
N ASP A 104 -5.96 54.17 31.54
CA ASP A 104 -4.87 54.79 30.79
C ASP A 104 -4.15 53.80 29.85
N ALA A 105 -3.31 54.32 28.95
CA ALA A 105 -2.69 53.68 27.78
C ALA A 105 -1.97 52.31 27.96
N ASP A 106 -1.75 51.83 29.19
CA ASP A 106 -1.06 50.55 29.50
C ASP A 106 -1.98 49.49 30.14
N THR A 107 -3.30 49.67 30.09
CA THR A 107 -4.25 48.82 30.85
C THR A 107 -4.21 47.34 30.46
N VAL A 108 -3.91 47.03 29.19
CA VAL A 108 -3.76 45.64 28.70
C VAL A 108 -2.53 44.96 29.30
N ILE A 109 -1.43 45.70 29.48
CA ILE A 109 -0.20 45.17 30.07
C ILE A 109 -0.44 44.79 31.54
N ASP A 110 -1.22 45.59 32.27
CA ASP A 110 -1.62 45.28 33.64
C ASP A 110 -2.45 43.99 33.73
N ALA A 111 -3.39 43.77 32.79
CA ALA A 111 -4.16 42.53 32.70
C ALA A 111 -3.26 41.31 32.41
N VAL A 112 -2.33 41.44 31.46
CA VAL A 112 -1.37 40.40 31.11
C VAL A 112 -0.45 40.08 32.30
N GLU A 113 0.08 41.09 32.99
CA GLU A 113 0.92 40.92 34.18
C GLU A 113 0.16 40.21 35.31
N PHE A 114 -1.10 40.59 35.54
CA PHE A 114 -1.96 39.91 36.51
C PHE A 114 -2.11 38.42 36.21
N VAL A 115 -2.44 38.06 34.96
CA VAL A 115 -2.63 36.66 34.57
C VAL A 115 -1.30 35.89 34.60
N LEU A 116 -0.19 36.48 34.14
CA LEU A 116 1.14 35.87 34.17
C LEU A 116 1.64 35.64 35.60
N GLN A 117 1.42 36.59 36.51
CA GLN A 117 1.76 36.44 37.91
C GLN A 117 0.93 35.34 38.57
N ASN A 118 -0.37 35.27 38.26
CA ASN A 118 -1.23 34.20 38.76
C ASN A 118 -0.82 32.84 38.20
N PHE A 119 -0.53 32.75 36.91
CA PHE A 119 0.00 31.56 36.24
C PHE A 119 1.30 31.07 36.89
N THR A 120 2.25 31.97 37.12
CA THR A 120 3.55 31.67 37.75
C THR A 120 3.36 31.05 39.13
N GLU A 121 2.51 31.64 39.97
CA GLU A 121 2.24 31.11 41.30
C GLU A 121 1.45 29.79 41.27
N MET A 122 0.49 29.64 40.35
CA MET A 122 -0.23 28.38 40.16
C MET A 122 0.72 27.26 39.69
N ASN A 123 1.63 27.54 38.76
CA ASN A 123 2.64 26.57 38.32
C ASN A 123 3.54 26.14 39.49
N LYS A 124 4.05 27.09 40.28
CA LYS A 124 4.86 26.79 41.48
C LYS A 124 4.10 25.92 42.48
N LEU A 125 2.83 26.23 42.75
CA LEU A 125 1.99 25.42 43.65
C LEU A 125 1.78 24.01 43.09
N TRP A 126 1.53 23.89 41.79
CA TRP A 126 1.32 22.62 41.13
C TRP A 126 2.58 21.73 41.13
N VAL A 127 3.75 22.30 40.90
CA VAL A 127 5.05 21.60 41.02
C VAL A 127 5.33 21.22 42.48
N ARG A 128 4.95 22.08 43.43
CA ARG A 128 5.09 21.78 44.87
C ARG A 128 4.26 20.57 45.29
N MET A 129 3.13 20.28 44.63
CA MET A 129 2.34 19.06 44.89
C MET A 129 3.19 17.80 44.74
N GLN A 130 4.17 17.77 43.84
CA GLN A 130 5.02 16.60 43.62
C GLN A 130 5.78 16.19 44.89
N HIS A 131 6.20 17.18 45.66
CA HIS A 131 7.10 17.04 46.80
C HIS A 131 6.36 16.99 48.15
N GLN A 132 5.02 17.07 48.14
CA GLN A 132 4.23 17.09 49.37
C GLN A 132 3.89 15.66 49.82
N GLY A 133 4.36 15.26 51.00
CA GLY A 133 3.97 14.00 51.65
C GLY A 133 4.90 12.80 51.34
N PRO A 134 4.54 11.59 51.80
CA PRO A 134 5.40 10.42 51.71
C PRO A 134 5.66 9.96 50.27
N VAL A 135 6.83 9.36 50.00
CA VAL A 135 7.19 8.85 48.65
C VAL A 135 6.23 7.76 48.15
N ARG A 136 5.65 6.97 49.06
CA ARG A 136 4.68 5.91 48.72
C ARG A 136 3.42 6.42 48.01
N GLU A 137 3.07 7.69 48.20
CA GLU A 137 1.88 8.30 47.60
C GLU A 137 2.18 9.03 46.28
N LYS A 138 3.40 8.88 45.72
CA LYS A 138 3.84 9.57 44.50
C LYS A 138 2.88 9.33 43.32
N GLU A 139 2.51 8.08 43.03
CA GLU A 139 1.59 7.76 41.92
C GLU A 139 0.21 8.40 42.10
N LYS A 140 -0.33 8.38 43.33
CA LYS A 140 -1.61 9.02 43.65
C LYS A 140 -1.53 10.53 43.42
N ARG A 141 -0.42 11.16 43.83
CA ARG A 141 -0.19 12.59 43.59
C ARG A 141 -0.04 12.91 42.12
N GLU A 142 0.66 12.09 41.34
CA GLU A 142 0.78 12.30 39.88
C GLU A 142 -0.58 12.23 39.20
N LYS A 143 -1.46 11.31 39.63
CA LYS A 143 -2.85 11.25 39.16
C LYS A 143 -3.65 12.50 39.54
N GLU A 144 -3.62 12.91 40.80
CA GLU A 144 -4.28 14.15 41.26
C GLU A 144 -3.73 15.40 40.55
N ARG A 145 -2.41 15.47 40.32
CA ARG A 145 -1.77 16.56 39.57
C ARG A 145 -2.23 16.58 38.12
N SER A 146 -2.39 15.42 37.49
CA SER A 146 -2.93 15.30 36.13
C SER A 146 -4.38 15.77 36.05
N GLU A 147 -5.21 15.49 37.06
CA GLU A 147 -6.60 15.99 37.13
C GLU A 147 -6.66 17.52 37.33
N LEU A 148 -5.68 18.10 38.03
CA LEU A 148 -5.64 19.54 38.34
C LEU A 148 -4.89 20.39 37.31
N ARG A 149 -4.27 19.79 36.29
CA ARG A 149 -3.50 20.51 35.25
C ARG A 149 -4.33 21.58 34.55
N ASP A 150 -5.61 21.30 34.32
CA ASP A 150 -6.56 22.20 33.67
C ASP A 150 -6.79 23.51 34.45
N LEU A 151 -6.56 23.51 35.76
CA LEU A 151 -6.63 24.74 36.55
C LEU A 151 -5.51 25.70 36.17
N VAL A 152 -4.31 25.18 35.89
CA VAL A 152 -3.16 25.99 35.49
C VAL A 152 -3.31 26.43 34.02
N GLY A 153 -3.70 25.51 33.14
CA GLY A 153 -3.90 25.77 31.70
C GLY A 153 -4.98 26.81 31.40
N LYS A 154 -6.01 26.93 32.25
CA LYS A 154 -7.03 28.00 32.14
C LYS A 154 -6.44 29.41 32.13
N ASN A 155 -5.31 29.67 32.78
CA ASN A 155 -4.69 31.00 32.72
C ASN A 155 -4.15 31.30 31.31
N LEU A 156 -3.57 30.30 30.63
CA LEU A 156 -3.14 30.46 29.23
C LEU A 156 -4.34 30.70 28.31
N HIS A 157 -5.45 30.01 28.57
CA HIS A 157 -6.70 30.25 27.83
C HIS A 157 -7.25 31.66 28.05
N VAL A 158 -7.17 32.21 29.25
CA VAL A 158 -7.54 33.60 29.51
C VAL A 158 -6.62 34.54 28.74
N LEU A 159 -5.31 34.31 28.72
CA LEU A 159 -4.36 35.12 27.93
C LEU A 159 -4.71 35.14 26.44
N SER A 160 -5.15 34.03 25.86
CA SER A 160 -5.57 33.96 24.45
C SER A 160 -6.89 34.67 24.16
N GLN A 161 -7.68 35.00 25.18
CA GLN A 161 -9.00 35.64 25.04
C GLN A 161 -8.94 37.16 25.20
N ILE A 162 -7.81 37.70 25.66
CA ILE A 162 -7.61 39.14 25.80
C ILE A 162 -7.41 39.69 24.38
N GLU A 163 -8.32 40.53 23.92
CA GLU A 163 -8.29 41.09 22.56
C GLU A 163 -7.05 41.97 22.34
N GLY A 164 -6.57 42.65 23.39
CA GLY A 164 -5.35 43.45 23.31
C GLY A 164 -4.03 42.68 23.25
N VAL A 165 -4.03 41.34 23.22
CA VAL A 165 -2.80 40.55 23.03
C VAL A 165 -2.50 40.44 21.53
N ASP A 166 -1.90 41.51 21.01
CA ASP A 166 -1.34 41.56 19.66
C ASP A 166 -0.11 40.66 19.53
N LEU A 167 0.28 40.38 18.28
CA LEU A 167 1.44 39.54 17.95
C LEU A 167 2.75 40.03 18.59
N ASP A 168 2.96 41.36 18.62
CA ASP A 168 4.15 41.96 19.20
C ASP A 168 4.20 41.76 20.73
N LEU A 169 3.08 41.98 21.42
CA LEU A 169 2.97 41.76 22.87
C LEU A 169 3.16 40.28 23.22
N TYR A 170 2.59 39.38 22.40
CA TYR A 170 2.76 37.95 22.56
C TYR A 170 4.23 37.53 22.40
N ARG A 171 4.88 38.00 21.33
CA ARG A 171 6.28 37.68 20.98
C ARG A 171 7.26 38.18 22.03
N ASP A 172 7.11 39.42 22.48
CA ASP A 172 8.12 40.09 23.30
C ASP A 172 7.90 39.89 24.80
N THR A 173 6.65 39.70 25.24
CA THR A 173 6.31 39.67 26.68
C THR A 173 5.69 38.35 27.12
N VAL A 174 4.59 37.92 26.49
CA VAL A 174 3.80 36.76 26.98
C VAL A 174 4.56 35.46 26.82
N LEU A 175 4.98 35.12 25.60
CA LEU A 175 5.61 33.84 25.31
C LEU A 175 6.94 33.66 26.06
N PRO A 176 7.89 34.63 26.07
CA PRO A 176 9.15 34.46 26.79
C PRO A 176 8.96 34.21 28.28
N ARG A 177 8.03 34.93 28.93
CA ARG A 177 7.75 34.75 30.36
C ARG A 177 7.10 33.41 30.67
N VAL A 178 6.18 32.94 29.82
CA VAL A 178 5.57 31.61 29.99
C VAL A 178 6.62 30.51 29.80
N LEU A 179 7.45 30.61 28.75
CA LEU A 179 8.52 29.65 28.48
C LEU A 179 9.58 29.63 29.58
N GLU A 180 9.94 30.78 30.14
CA GLU A 180 10.84 30.87 31.30
C GLU A 180 10.30 30.04 32.48
N GLN A 181 8.99 30.12 32.77
CA GLN A 181 8.38 29.31 33.83
C GLN A 181 8.38 27.82 33.52
N ILE A 182 8.19 27.44 32.26
CA ILE A 182 8.20 26.04 31.82
C ILE A 182 9.61 25.44 31.92
N VAL A 183 10.63 26.16 31.45
CA VAL A 183 12.02 25.68 31.53
C VAL A 183 12.48 25.61 32.98
N ASN A 184 12.16 26.62 33.80
CA ASN A 184 12.62 26.69 35.18
C ASN A 184 11.90 25.71 36.12
N CYS A 185 10.70 25.22 35.78
CA CYS A 185 9.94 24.34 36.68
C CYS A 185 10.57 22.95 36.84
N LYS A 186 11.38 22.50 35.87
CA LYS A 186 12.10 21.21 35.88
C LYS A 186 11.24 20.00 36.30
N ASP A 187 9.95 20.03 35.95
CA ASP A 187 8.97 19.00 36.28
C ASP A 187 8.36 18.44 35.00
N GLU A 188 8.37 17.11 34.88
CA GLU A 188 8.02 16.39 33.64
C GLU A 188 6.57 16.60 33.21
N ILE A 189 5.62 16.45 34.15
CA ILE A 189 4.18 16.58 33.89
C ILE A 189 3.86 18.03 33.52
N ALA A 190 4.45 18.99 34.25
CA ALA A 190 4.23 20.40 34.00
C ALA A 190 4.79 20.84 32.65
N GLN A 191 6.02 20.45 32.33
CA GLN A 191 6.66 20.79 31.06
C GLN A 191 5.88 20.24 29.87
N TYR A 192 5.50 18.97 29.91
CA TYR A 192 4.71 18.35 28.84
C TYR A 192 3.38 19.08 28.63
N TYR A 193 2.57 19.22 29.69
CA TYR A 193 1.23 19.77 29.58
C TYR A 193 1.22 21.25 29.21
N LEU A 194 2.13 22.06 29.77
CA LEU A 194 2.16 23.49 29.49
C LEU A 194 2.62 23.78 28.06
N MET A 195 3.57 23.01 27.53
CA MET A 195 3.97 23.12 26.12
C MET A 195 2.83 22.73 25.18
N ASP A 196 2.13 21.62 25.44
CA ASP A 196 0.95 21.21 24.68
C ASP A 196 -0.18 22.27 24.78
N CYS A 197 -0.39 22.85 25.96
CA CYS A 197 -1.38 23.90 26.17
C CYS A 197 -1.06 25.17 25.37
N ILE A 198 0.21 25.61 25.29
CA ILE A 198 0.61 26.74 24.42
C ILE A 198 0.21 26.46 22.97
N ILE A 199 0.55 25.26 22.49
CA ILE A 199 0.31 24.81 21.11
C ILE A 199 -1.18 24.64 20.83
N GLN A 200 -2.04 24.39 21.82
CA GLN A 200 -3.48 24.25 21.61
C GLN A 200 -4.23 25.57 21.73
N VAL A 201 -3.79 26.46 22.61
CA VAL A 201 -4.55 27.64 23.04
C VAL A 201 -4.32 28.85 22.14
N PHE A 202 -3.08 29.11 21.73
CA PHE A 202 -2.76 30.31 20.93
C PHE A 202 -2.97 30.09 19.43
N PRO A 203 -3.26 31.13 18.62
CA PRO A 203 -3.44 31.05 17.16
C PRO A 203 -2.20 30.58 16.39
N ASP A 204 -2.39 30.02 15.19
CA ASP A 204 -1.30 29.48 14.34
C ASP A 204 -0.34 30.57 13.83
N GLU A 205 -0.88 31.77 13.57
CA GLU A 205 -0.10 32.96 13.15
C GLU A 205 0.95 33.33 14.20
N TYR A 206 0.59 33.25 15.48
CA TYR A 206 1.48 33.57 16.58
C TYR A 206 2.59 32.52 16.69
N HIS A 207 2.24 31.24 16.53
CA HIS A 207 3.22 30.14 16.50
C HIS A 207 4.20 30.26 15.34
N LEU A 208 3.73 30.70 14.16
CA LEU A 208 4.59 30.87 12.98
C LEU A 208 5.65 31.95 13.23
N GLN A 209 5.25 33.13 13.72
CA GLN A 209 6.19 34.24 13.96
C GLN A 209 7.11 34.02 15.17
N THR A 210 6.67 33.23 16.16
CA THR A 210 7.44 32.94 17.38
C THR A 210 8.13 31.58 17.40
N LEU A 211 8.16 30.90 16.25
CA LEU A 211 8.66 29.54 16.10
C LEU A 211 10.09 29.37 16.64
N GLU A 212 10.96 30.35 16.45
CA GLU A 212 12.34 30.33 16.93
C GLU A 212 12.43 30.32 18.46
N THR A 213 11.65 31.16 19.13
CA THR A 213 11.61 31.25 20.59
C THR A 213 11.01 29.99 21.20
N LEU A 214 9.91 29.49 20.62
CA LEU A 214 9.23 28.27 21.07
C LEU A 214 10.14 27.04 20.93
N LEU A 215 10.74 26.86 19.74
CA LEU A 215 11.65 25.74 19.47
C LEU A 215 12.96 25.83 20.26
N GLY A 216 13.43 27.05 20.58
CA GLY A 216 14.61 27.27 21.43
C GLY A 216 14.44 26.80 22.87
N ALA A 217 13.19 26.70 23.36
CA ALA A 217 12.88 26.17 24.69
C ALA A 217 12.87 24.63 24.72
N CYS A 218 12.55 23.95 23.61
CA CYS A 218 12.43 22.49 23.58
C CYS A 218 13.70 21.73 24.04
N PRO A 219 14.93 22.09 23.61
CA PRO A 219 16.16 21.44 24.09
C PRO A 219 16.43 21.62 25.59
N GLN A 220 15.80 22.59 26.24
CA GLN A 220 16.02 22.92 27.66
C GLN A 220 15.08 22.15 28.61
N LEU A 221 14.12 21.41 28.06
CA LEU A 221 13.18 20.59 28.83
C LEU A 221 13.86 19.33 29.37
N GLN A 222 13.25 18.71 30.39
CA GLN A 222 13.75 17.45 30.95
C GLN A 222 13.75 16.33 29.89
N PRO A 223 14.77 15.45 29.83
CA PRO A 223 14.87 14.41 28.81
C PRO A 223 13.71 13.41 28.78
N ILE A 224 13.03 13.24 29.91
CA ILE A 224 11.90 12.30 30.08
C ILE A 224 10.60 12.86 29.47
N VAL A 225 10.53 14.17 29.22
CA VAL A 225 9.36 14.81 28.61
C VAL A 225 9.15 14.28 27.19
N ASP A 226 7.91 13.95 26.86
CA ASP A 226 7.52 13.50 25.52
C ASP A 226 7.45 14.67 24.52
N ILE A 227 8.63 15.21 24.19
CA ILE A 227 8.81 16.30 23.23
C ILE A 227 8.37 15.86 21.82
N LYS A 228 8.42 14.55 21.53
CA LYS A 228 7.98 14.00 20.25
C LYS A 228 6.53 14.37 19.98
N THR A 229 5.64 14.12 20.94
CA THR A 229 4.21 14.38 20.79
C THR A 229 3.94 15.88 20.64
N VAL A 230 4.58 16.70 21.48
CA VAL A 230 4.47 18.18 21.46
C VAL A 230 4.87 18.75 20.10
N LEU A 231 6.06 18.38 19.58
CA LEU A 231 6.53 18.88 18.28
C LEU A 231 5.70 18.32 17.11
N SER A 232 5.21 17.08 17.21
CA SER A 232 4.34 16.50 16.19
C SER A 232 3.00 17.24 16.11
N GLN A 233 2.38 17.56 17.23
CA GLN A 233 1.14 18.35 17.28
C GLN A 233 1.34 19.75 16.70
N LEU A 234 2.46 20.41 17.01
CA LEU A 234 2.80 21.71 16.43
C LEU A 234 2.92 21.63 14.89
N MET A 235 3.68 20.66 14.39
CA MET A 235 3.85 20.44 12.95
C MET A 235 2.52 20.09 12.27
N ASP A 236 1.68 19.27 12.89
CA ASP A 236 0.36 18.92 12.37
C ASP A 236 -0.54 20.15 12.29
N ARG A 237 -0.59 20.99 13.34
CA ARG A 237 -1.37 22.24 13.34
C ARG A 237 -0.92 23.18 12.24
N LEU A 238 0.38 23.45 12.15
CA LEU A 238 0.95 24.31 11.10
C LEU A 238 0.70 23.75 9.70
N SER A 239 0.77 22.43 9.53
CA SER A 239 0.48 21.79 8.24
C SER A 239 -0.99 21.91 7.84
N ASN A 240 -1.92 21.81 8.79
CA ASN A 240 -3.35 21.97 8.55
C ASN A 240 -3.69 23.45 8.27
N TYR A 241 -3.01 24.38 8.94
CA TYR A 241 -3.14 25.81 8.69
C TYR A 241 -2.67 26.17 7.27
N ALA A 242 -1.50 25.68 6.85
CA ALA A 242 -1.00 25.85 5.48
C ALA A 242 -1.92 25.22 4.42
N ALA A 243 -2.59 24.10 4.74
CA ALA A 243 -3.56 23.47 3.85
C ALA A 243 -4.89 24.24 3.74
N SER A 244 -5.27 24.95 4.80
CA SER A 244 -6.54 25.70 4.86
C SER A 244 -6.43 27.09 4.23
N SER A 245 -5.25 27.73 4.33
CA SER A 245 -5.01 29.10 3.89
C SER A 245 -3.81 29.18 2.95
N ALA A 246 -4.04 29.00 1.65
CA ALA A 246 -3.00 29.06 0.63
C ALA A 246 -2.29 30.43 0.55
N GLU A 247 -2.93 31.50 1.02
CA GLU A 247 -2.38 32.86 1.06
C GLU A 247 -1.23 33.00 2.07
N VAL A 248 -1.09 32.09 3.03
CA VAL A 248 -0.07 32.14 4.09
C VAL A 248 1.21 31.39 3.71
N LEU A 249 1.19 30.59 2.64
CA LEU A 249 2.36 29.84 2.14
C LEU A 249 3.61 30.72 1.90
N PRO A 250 3.50 31.96 1.39
CA PRO A 250 4.64 32.87 1.28
C PRO A 250 5.25 33.25 2.64
N GLU A 251 4.43 33.37 3.69
CA GLU A 251 4.93 33.69 5.03
C GLU A 251 5.75 32.52 5.61
N PHE A 252 5.34 31.28 5.37
CA PHE A 252 6.13 30.10 5.74
C PHE A 252 7.52 30.08 5.09
N LEU A 253 7.62 30.55 3.85
CA LEU A 253 8.90 30.70 3.14
C LEU A 253 9.74 31.85 3.71
N GLN A 254 9.13 32.98 4.03
CA GLN A 254 9.81 34.13 4.64
C GLN A 254 10.37 33.81 6.04
N VAL A 255 9.62 33.04 6.83
CA VAL A 255 10.00 32.64 8.19
C VAL A 255 11.01 31.48 8.19
N GLU A 256 11.30 30.88 7.02
CA GLU A 256 12.16 29.70 6.88
C GLU A 256 11.74 28.56 7.84
N ALA A 257 10.43 28.33 7.97
CA ALA A 257 9.86 27.43 8.98
C ALA A 257 10.47 26.02 8.94
N PHE A 258 10.76 25.49 7.74
CA PHE A 258 11.44 24.21 7.56
C PHE A 258 12.85 24.20 8.19
N ALA A 259 13.67 25.23 7.92
CA ALA A 259 15.04 25.29 8.43
C ALA A 259 15.04 25.40 9.97
N LYS A 260 14.13 26.21 10.52
CA LYS A 260 13.95 26.35 11.97
C LYS A 260 13.51 25.04 12.62
N LEU A 261 12.50 24.36 12.08
CA LEU A 261 12.04 23.05 12.57
C LEU A 261 13.11 21.97 12.46
N SER A 262 13.80 21.89 11.33
CA SER A 262 14.86 20.90 11.08
C SER A 262 16.04 21.09 12.04
N ASN A 263 16.50 22.33 12.23
CA ASN A 263 17.56 22.65 13.20
C ASN A 263 17.12 22.36 14.64
N ALA A 264 15.89 22.72 15.01
CA ALA A 264 15.35 22.44 16.33
C ALA A 264 15.26 20.94 16.62
N ILE A 265 14.73 20.14 15.68
CA ILE A 265 14.70 18.68 15.81
C ILE A 265 16.12 18.12 15.97
N GLY A 266 17.09 18.62 15.19
CA GLY A 266 18.51 18.28 15.35
C GLY A 266 19.02 18.52 16.77
N LYS A 267 18.80 19.73 17.30
CA LYS A 267 19.20 20.13 18.67
C LYS A 267 18.48 19.33 19.75
N VAL A 268 17.19 19.04 19.59
CA VAL A 268 16.41 18.22 20.54
C VAL A 268 16.95 16.79 20.59
N ILE A 269 17.26 16.19 19.43
CA ILE A 269 17.83 14.85 19.38
C ILE A 269 19.26 14.83 19.96
N GLU A 270 20.03 15.91 19.82
CA GLU A 270 21.35 16.02 20.47
C GLU A 270 21.26 16.22 21.99
N ALA A 271 20.28 16.98 22.46
CA ALA A 271 20.06 17.23 23.89
C ALA A 271 19.52 15.99 24.62
N GLN A 272 18.72 15.14 23.96
CA GLN A 272 18.17 13.92 24.53
C GLN A 272 19.00 12.67 24.14
N VAL A 273 20.05 12.39 24.91
CA VAL A 273 20.98 11.27 24.67
C VAL A 273 20.27 9.89 24.71
N ASP A 274 19.24 9.75 25.54
CA ASP A 274 18.49 8.50 25.72
C ASP A 274 17.24 8.37 24.83
N MET A 275 17.05 9.25 23.83
CA MET A 275 15.86 9.19 22.97
C MET A 275 15.83 7.86 22.16
N PRO A 276 14.73 7.08 22.26
CA PRO A 276 14.56 5.87 21.45
C PRO A 276 14.57 6.17 19.95
N ALA A 277 15.02 5.21 19.13
CA ALA A 277 15.06 5.37 17.67
C ALA A 277 13.68 5.73 17.09
N PHE A 278 12.60 5.09 17.55
CA PHE A 278 11.23 5.40 17.11
C PHE A 278 10.79 6.85 17.44
N GLY A 279 11.39 7.47 18.45
CA GLY A 279 11.13 8.86 18.82
C GLY A 279 11.70 9.81 17.77
N SER A 280 12.99 9.66 17.49
CA SER A 280 13.70 10.45 16.48
C SER A 280 13.14 10.28 15.07
N ILE A 281 12.83 9.03 14.66
CA ILE A 281 12.25 8.74 13.34
C ILE A 281 10.85 9.33 13.26
N GLY A 282 10.04 9.25 14.33
CA GLY A 282 8.72 9.86 14.36
C GLY A 282 8.76 11.38 14.18
N LEU A 283 9.74 12.07 14.76
CA LEU A 283 9.93 13.51 14.51
C LEU A 283 10.25 13.79 13.03
N TYR A 284 11.09 12.97 12.40
CA TYR A 284 11.37 13.09 10.96
C TYR A 284 10.14 12.77 10.09
N VAL A 285 9.26 11.83 10.49
CA VAL A 285 7.98 11.57 9.82
C VAL A 285 7.08 12.79 9.87
N SER A 286 6.93 13.41 11.05
CA SER A 286 6.12 14.62 11.21
C SER A 286 6.71 15.78 10.40
N LEU A 287 8.04 15.95 10.40
CA LEU A 287 8.73 16.98 9.60
C LEU A 287 8.56 16.75 8.09
N LEU A 288 8.66 15.49 7.64
CA LEU A 288 8.45 15.13 6.24
C LEU A 288 7.00 15.38 5.83
N THR A 289 6.03 15.00 6.65
CA THR A 289 4.60 15.23 6.40
C THR A 289 4.30 16.73 6.31
N PHE A 290 4.88 17.53 7.20
CA PHE A 290 4.83 18.99 7.14
C PHE A 290 5.42 19.50 5.80
N THR A 291 6.61 19.05 5.45
CA THR A 291 7.31 19.47 4.22
C THR A 291 6.50 19.14 2.96
N LEU A 292 5.93 17.93 2.89
CA LEU A 292 5.10 17.48 1.75
C LEU A 292 3.78 18.25 1.61
N ARG A 293 3.27 18.84 2.71
CA ARG A 293 2.04 19.65 2.71
C ARG A 293 2.33 21.11 2.39
N VAL A 294 3.39 21.69 2.96
CA VAL A 294 3.72 23.12 2.84
C VAL A 294 4.57 23.41 1.59
N HIS A 295 5.50 22.52 1.24
CA HIS A 295 6.44 22.69 0.12
C HIS A 295 6.47 21.46 -0.80
N PRO A 296 5.40 21.17 -1.55
CA PRO A 296 5.34 20.02 -2.43
C PRO A 296 6.38 20.05 -3.56
N ASP A 297 6.83 21.23 -4.01
CA ASP A 297 7.75 21.34 -5.14
C ASP A 297 9.24 21.23 -4.73
N ARG A 298 9.55 21.30 -3.44
CA ARG A 298 10.95 21.35 -2.94
C ARG A 298 11.45 19.96 -2.54
N LEU A 299 11.88 19.20 -3.53
CA LEU A 299 12.48 17.87 -3.34
C LEU A 299 13.77 17.91 -2.50
N ASP A 300 14.50 19.03 -2.51
CA ASP A 300 15.71 19.20 -1.69
C ASP A 300 15.42 19.06 -0.19
N TYR A 301 14.28 19.59 0.28
CA TYR A 301 13.90 19.50 1.69
C TYR A 301 13.52 18.09 2.08
N VAL A 302 12.83 17.37 1.19
CA VAL A 302 12.53 15.94 1.37
C VAL A 302 13.83 15.13 1.47
N ASP A 303 14.78 15.35 0.55
CA ASP A 303 16.06 14.64 0.54
C ASP A 303 16.93 14.98 1.76
N GLN A 304 16.85 16.21 2.27
CA GLN A 304 17.51 16.61 3.52
C GLN A 304 16.95 15.87 4.75
N VAL A 305 15.63 15.71 4.86
CA VAL A 305 15.01 14.96 5.96
C VAL A 305 15.39 13.48 5.90
N LEU A 306 15.37 12.88 4.71
CA LEU A 306 15.84 11.51 4.50
C LEU A 306 17.33 11.38 4.85
N GLY A 307 18.17 12.34 4.42
CA GLY A 307 19.60 12.36 4.75
C GLY A 307 19.87 12.51 6.26
N ALA A 308 19.08 13.31 6.97
CA ALA A 308 19.14 13.42 8.43
C ALA A 308 18.75 12.10 9.13
N CYS A 309 17.75 11.40 8.58
CA CYS A 309 17.38 10.06 9.04
C CYS A 309 18.53 9.06 8.83
N VAL A 310 19.14 9.03 7.64
CA VAL A 310 20.31 8.17 7.33
C VAL A 310 21.46 8.43 8.30
N LYS A 311 21.80 9.70 8.58
CA LYS A 311 22.86 10.03 9.56
C LYS A 311 22.58 9.43 10.94
N LYS A 312 21.33 9.48 11.41
CA LYS A 312 20.95 8.87 12.70
C LYS A 312 20.92 7.34 12.66
N LEU A 313 20.55 6.74 11.53
CA LEU A 313 20.55 5.30 11.34
C LEU A 313 21.96 4.71 11.19
N SER A 314 22.89 5.45 10.57
CA SER A 314 24.27 5.02 10.33
C SER A 314 25.09 4.75 11.61
N GLY A 315 24.63 5.27 12.76
CA GLY A 315 25.25 5.05 14.07
C GLY A 315 24.64 3.91 14.90
N LYS A 316 23.58 3.24 14.43
CA LYS A 316 22.92 2.13 15.14
C LYS A 316 23.00 0.84 14.31
N ALA A 317 23.23 -0.30 14.96
CA ALA A 317 23.03 -1.60 14.31
C ALA A 317 21.58 -1.72 13.79
N LYS A 318 21.37 -2.52 12.73
CA LYS A 318 20.08 -2.69 12.03
C LYS A 318 18.89 -2.65 13.00
N LEU A 319 17.88 -1.85 12.68
CA LEU A 319 16.72 -1.65 13.56
C LEU A 319 15.89 -2.93 13.67
N GLU A 320 15.97 -3.59 14.81
CA GLU A 320 15.13 -4.76 15.14
C GLU A 320 13.82 -4.37 15.87
N ASP A 321 13.66 -3.10 16.27
CA ASP A 321 12.49 -2.64 17.00
C ASP A 321 11.26 -2.45 16.07
N SER A 322 10.21 -3.27 16.30
CA SER A 322 8.94 -3.25 15.56
C SER A 322 8.26 -1.87 15.53
N LYS A 323 8.46 -1.03 16.55
CA LYS A 323 7.93 0.34 16.55
C LYS A 323 8.73 1.28 15.64
N GLY A 324 10.05 1.09 15.58
CA GLY A 324 10.94 1.86 14.71
C GLY A 324 10.71 1.53 13.24
N THR A 325 10.55 0.25 12.89
CA THR A 325 10.29 -0.19 11.51
C THR A 325 8.98 0.38 10.97
N LYS A 326 7.89 0.36 11.75
CA LYS A 326 6.61 1.01 11.38
C LYS A 326 6.76 2.50 11.07
N GLN A 327 7.59 3.21 11.83
CA GLN A 327 7.82 4.64 11.61
C GLN A 327 8.65 4.89 10.34
N ILE A 328 9.62 4.03 10.01
CA ILE A 328 10.35 4.13 8.74
C ILE A 328 9.45 3.81 7.56
N VAL A 329 8.57 2.80 7.69
CA VAL A 329 7.57 2.51 6.66
C VAL A 329 6.69 3.74 6.40
N ALA A 330 6.21 4.40 7.45
CA ALA A 330 5.47 5.65 7.32
C ALA A 330 6.30 6.77 6.65
N LEU A 331 7.58 6.91 7.03
CA LEU A 331 8.49 7.90 6.45
C LEU A 331 8.67 7.70 4.93
N LEU A 332 8.87 6.47 4.49
CA LEU A 332 9.10 6.15 3.08
C LEU A 332 7.81 6.09 2.26
N SER A 333 6.67 5.85 2.90
CA SER A 333 5.35 5.84 2.25
C SER A 333 4.80 7.26 2.01
N ALA A 334 5.10 8.22 2.89
CA ALA A 334 4.55 9.58 2.78
C ALA A 334 4.88 10.28 1.43
N PRO A 335 6.12 10.21 0.89
CA PRO A 335 6.40 10.74 -0.44
C PRO A 335 5.66 9.99 -1.55
N LEU A 336 5.51 8.66 -1.43
CA LEU A 336 4.84 7.83 -2.44
C LEU A 336 3.34 8.09 -2.51
N GLU A 337 2.71 8.49 -1.40
CA GLU A 337 1.30 8.87 -1.38
C GLU A 337 1.06 10.27 -1.96
N LYS A 338 2.02 11.19 -1.81
CA LYS A 338 1.87 12.58 -2.24
C LYS A 338 2.28 12.79 -3.70
N TYR A 339 3.37 12.16 -4.14
CA TYR A 339 3.85 12.26 -5.51
C TYR A 339 3.24 11.12 -6.34
N ASN A 340 2.31 11.47 -7.23
CA ASN A 340 1.69 10.50 -8.15
C ASN A 340 2.71 9.82 -9.09
N ASP A 341 3.88 10.44 -9.29
CA ASP A 341 4.99 9.91 -10.08
C ASP A 341 6.14 9.41 -9.20
N ILE A 342 6.38 8.10 -9.25
CA ILE A 342 7.49 7.42 -8.57
C ILE A 342 8.84 7.84 -9.14
N GLY A 343 8.87 8.34 -10.38
CA GLY A 343 10.05 8.98 -10.96
C GLY A 343 10.58 10.15 -10.13
N ILE A 344 9.75 10.79 -9.30
CA ILE A 344 10.17 11.84 -8.36
C ILE A 344 10.81 11.22 -7.12
N ALA A 345 10.22 10.16 -6.56
CA ALA A 345 10.79 9.45 -5.42
C ALA A 345 12.14 8.78 -5.77
N LEU A 346 12.28 8.26 -7.00
CA LEU A 346 13.53 7.67 -7.52
C LEU A 346 14.65 8.70 -7.73
N LYS A 347 14.32 9.99 -7.87
CA LYS A 347 15.33 11.07 -7.96
C LYS A 347 15.94 11.42 -6.60
N LEU A 348 15.35 10.99 -5.50
CA LEU A 348 15.83 11.29 -4.15
C LEU A 348 17.07 10.45 -3.84
N SER A 349 18.21 11.12 -3.67
CA SER A 349 19.51 10.46 -3.50
C SER A 349 19.62 9.65 -2.20
N ASN A 350 18.92 10.07 -1.15
CA ASN A 350 18.97 9.43 0.15
C ASN A 350 17.86 8.38 0.35
N TYR A 351 16.89 8.26 -0.57
CA TYR A 351 15.82 7.27 -0.46
C TYR A 351 16.35 5.82 -0.51
N PRO A 352 17.20 5.42 -1.49
CA PRO A 352 17.81 4.08 -1.50
C PRO A 352 18.68 3.82 -0.27
N ARG A 353 19.37 4.85 0.24
CA ARG A 353 20.24 4.74 1.42
C ARG A 353 19.47 4.40 2.69
N VAL A 354 18.26 4.94 2.87
CA VAL A 354 17.40 4.56 4.00
C VAL A 354 17.00 3.09 3.89
N MET A 355 16.70 2.62 2.67
CA MET A 355 16.28 1.25 2.40
C MET A 355 17.41 0.22 2.68
N ASP A 356 18.67 0.58 2.43
CA ASP A 356 19.82 -0.28 2.75
C ASP A 356 20.03 -0.50 4.26
N HIS A 357 19.48 0.36 5.13
CA HIS A 357 19.55 0.20 6.59
C HIS A 357 18.40 -0.64 7.17
N LEU A 358 17.42 -1.04 6.36
CA LEU A 358 16.28 -1.86 6.78
C LEU A 358 16.65 -3.35 6.89
N ASP A 359 15.93 -4.06 7.75
CA ASP A 359 15.94 -5.52 7.79
C ASP A 359 15.23 -6.13 6.56
N SER A 360 15.45 -7.43 6.33
CA SER A 360 14.90 -8.10 5.15
C SER A 360 13.37 -8.10 5.13
N ALA A 361 12.69 -8.19 6.28
CA ALA A 361 11.24 -8.25 6.31
C ALA A 361 10.63 -6.87 5.99
N THR A 362 11.14 -5.81 6.63
CA THR A 362 10.67 -4.43 6.33
C THR A 362 10.97 -4.01 4.89
N ASN A 363 12.10 -4.46 4.32
CA ASN A 363 12.42 -4.22 2.90
C ASN A 363 11.37 -4.84 1.96
N LYS A 364 10.87 -6.05 2.24
CA LYS A 364 9.80 -6.67 1.46
C LYS A 364 8.49 -5.89 1.57
N VAL A 365 8.10 -5.51 2.79
CA VAL A 365 6.89 -4.70 3.02
C VAL A 365 6.95 -3.39 2.24
N MET A 366 8.08 -2.68 2.31
CA MET A 366 8.26 -1.44 1.55
C MET A 366 8.24 -1.65 0.04
N ALA A 367 8.85 -2.72 -0.45
CA ALA A 367 8.82 -3.06 -1.87
C ALA A 367 7.38 -3.32 -2.36
N VAL A 368 6.54 -4.00 -1.56
CA VAL A 368 5.11 -4.19 -1.87
C VAL A 368 4.36 -2.85 -1.88
N VAL A 369 4.61 -1.96 -0.90
CA VAL A 369 3.99 -0.62 -0.87
C VAL A 369 4.38 0.21 -2.09
N ILE A 370 5.64 0.15 -2.53
CA ILE A 370 6.10 0.80 -3.76
C ILE A 370 5.29 0.25 -4.95
N ILE A 371 5.21 -1.07 -5.11
CA ILE A 371 4.44 -1.70 -6.21
C ILE A 371 2.98 -1.26 -6.20
N GLN A 372 2.33 -1.29 -5.03
CA GLN A 372 0.93 -0.88 -4.88
C GLN A 372 0.72 0.60 -5.23
N SER A 373 1.67 1.48 -4.90
CA SER A 373 1.61 2.89 -5.31
C SER A 373 1.71 3.05 -6.82
N ILE A 374 2.61 2.32 -7.51
CA ILE A 374 2.72 2.32 -8.97
C ILE A 374 1.37 1.92 -9.59
N MET A 375 0.77 0.85 -9.05
CA MET A 375 -0.49 0.31 -9.54
C MET A 375 -1.66 1.25 -9.32
N LYS A 376 -1.76 1.87 -8.15
CA LYS A 376 -2.85 2.81 -7.82
C LYS A 376 -2.85 4.03 -8.74
N ASN A 377 -1.66 4.52 -9.09
CA ASN A 377 -1.50 5.73 -9.91
C ASN A 377 -1.41 5.44 -11.41
N ASN A 378 -1.40 4.15 -11.82
CA ASN A 378 -1.17 3.71 -13.21
C ASN A 378 0.08 4.32 -13.85
N THR A 379 1.13 4.56 -13.06
CA THR A 379 2.35 5.23 -13.52
C THR A 379 3.14 4.28 -14.41
N ARG A 380 3.31 4.64 -15.69
CA ARG A 380 4.13 3.86 -16.63
C ARG A 380 5.60 4.23 -16.45
N ILE A 381 6.45 3.22 -16.33
CA ILE A 381 7.91 3.40 -16.26
C ILE A 381 8.47 3.14 -17.65
N SER A 382 9.04 4.18 -18.26
CA SER A 382 9.39 4.18 -19.68
C SER A 382 10.88 4.17 -19.97
N THR A 383 11.79 4.22 -18.98
CA THR A 383 13.24 4.31 -19.24
C THR A 383 14.00 3.21 -18.51
N ALA A 384 15.01 2.61 -19.15
CA ALA A 384 15.79 1.51 -18.57
C ALA A 384 16.45 1.88 -17.23
N ASP A 385 16.99 3.10 -17.09
CA ASP A 385 17.64 3.56 -15.86
C ASP A 385 16.68 3.60 -14.66
N LYS A 386 15.43 4.05 -14.88
CA LYS A 386 14.39 4.05 -13.84
C LYS A 386 13.99 2.63 -13.44
N VAL A 387 14.02 1.70 -14.40
CA VAL A 387 13.73 0.28 -14.14
C VAL A 387 14.86 -0.34 -13.32
N GLU A 388 16.12 -0.09 -13.67
CA GLU A 388 17.27 -0.58 -12.88
C GLU A 388 17.24 -0.03 -11.46
N ALA A 389 17.00 1.28 -11.29
CA ALA A 389 16.85 1.88 -9.96
C ALA A 389 15.68 1.28 -9.16
N LEU A 390 14.52 1.06 -9.80
CA LEU A 390 13.38 0.44 -9.13
C LEU A 390 13.67 -1.02 -8.73
N PHE A 391 14.28 -1.80 -9.62
CA PHE A 391 14.59 -3.21 -9.38
C PHE A 391 15.65 -3.39 -8.29
N GLU A 392 16.57 -2.43 -8.13
CA GLU A 392 17.48 -2.35 -6.98
C GLU A 392 16.74 -2.07 -5.66
N LEU A 393 15.71 -1.21 -5.67
CA LEU A 393 14.88 -0.97 -4.47
C LEU A 393 14.07 -2.21 -4.09
N ILE A 394 13.49 -2.92 -5.07
CA ILE A 394 12.70 -4.13 -4.81
C ILE A 394 13.54 -5.41 -4.77
N LYS A 395 14.88 -5.31 -4.64
CA LYS A 395 15.80 -6.46 -4.60
C LYS A 395 15.40 -7.52 -3.57
N GLY A 396 14.80 -7.11 -2.44
CA GLY A 396 14.32 -8.03 -1.40
C GLY A 396 13.13 -8.91 -1.79
N LEU A 397 12.37 -8.54 -2.83
CA LEU A 397 11.30 -9.39 -3.40
C LEU A 397 11.80 -10.26 -4.55
N ILE A 398 12.91 -9.86 -5.19
CA ILE A 398 13.46 -10.52 -6.38
C ILE A 398 14.52 -11.55 -6.00
N LYS A 399 15.43 -11.22 -5.08
CA LYS A 399 16.55 -12.09 -4.69
C LYS A 399 16.44 -12.51 -3.23
N ASP A 400 16.80 -13.75 -2.92
CA ASP A 400 17.00 -14.17 -1.54
C ASP A 400 18.20 -13.43 -0.96
N LEU A 401 17.95 -12.62 0.06
CA LEU A 401 19.00 -11.92 0.78
C LEU A 401 19.71 -12.91 1.70
N ASP A 402 21.04 -12.96 1.62
CA ASP A 402 21.87 -13.88 2.43
C ASP A 402 21.59 -13.68 3.92
N GLY A 403 21.16 -14.76 4.60
CA GLY A 403 20.93 -14.80 6.05
C GLY A 403 19.48 -14.69 6.52
N ALA A 404 18.48 -14.64 5.63
CA ALA A 404 17.08 -14.77 6.05
C ALA A 404 16.77 -16.24 6.43
N PRO A 405 16.15 -16.52 7.59
CA PRO A 405 15.66 -17.85 7.88
C PRO A 405 14.67 -18.25 6.78
N VAL A 406 14.91 -19.43 6.20
CA VAL A 406 14.07 -20.04 5.15
C VAL A 406 12.70 -20.49 5.72
N ASP A 407 12.50 -20.33 7.03
CA ASP A 407 11.37 -20.85 7.77
C ASP A 407 10.23 -19.83 7.90
N GLU A 408 9.05 -20.28 7.45
CA GLU A 408 7.71 -19.75 7.73
C GLU A 408 7.29 -18.46 7.00
N LEU A 409 7.45 -18.40 5.67
CA LEU A 409 6.54 -17.57 4.87
C LEU A 409 5.35 -18.43 4.46
N ASP A 410 4.13 -17.95 4.76
CA ASP A 410 2.90 -18.55 4.25
C ASP A 410 2.99 -18.65 2.72
N GLU A 411 2.68 -19.82 2.16
CA GLU A 411 2.76 -20.00 0.71
C GLU A 411 1.83 -19.04 -0.03
N GLU A 412 0.72 -18.64 0.61
CA GLU A 412 -0.21 -17.66 0.05
C GLU A 412 0.42 -16.25 -0.01
N ASP A 413 1.02 -15.79 1.08
CA ASP A 413 1.72 -14.49 1.14
C ASP A 413 2.84 -14.41 0.10
N PHE A 414 3.65 -15.48 -0.03
CA PHE A 414 4.70 -15.53 -1.05
C PHE A 414 4.12 -15.46 -2.47
N LYS A 415 3.00 -16.15 -2.74
CA LYS A 415 2.32 -16.08 -4.05
C LYS A 415 1.80 -14.67 -4.32
N GLU A 416 1.22 -13.99 -3.34
CA GLU A 416 0.76 -12.60 -3.49
C GLU A 416 1.89 -11.60 -3.75
N GLU A 417 3.02 -11.74 -3.05
CA GLU A 417 4.23 -10.96 -3.29
C GLU A 417 4.71 -11.13 -4.73
N GLN A 418 4.85 -12.38 -5.20
CA GLN A 418 5.32 -12.65 -6.56
C GLN A 418 4.31 -12.23 -7.64
N ASN A 419 3.01 -12.36 -7.37
CA ASN A 419 1.96 -11.84 -8.26
C ASN A 419 2.02 -10.31 -8.37
N SER A 420 2.41 -9.61 -7.31
CA SER A 420 2.61 -8.16 -7.33
C SER A 420 3.78 -7.77 -8.23
N VAL A 421 4.89 -8.51 -8.18
CA VAL A 421 6.02 -8.34 -9.11
C VAL A 421 5.61 -8.65 -10.56
N ALA A 422 4.82 -9.70 -10.78
CA ALA A 422 4.30 -10.04 -12.11
C ALA A 422 3.43 -8.90 -12.70
N ARG A 423 2.60 -8.26 -11.87
CA ARG A 423 1.81 -7.08 -12.26
C ARG A 423 2.69 -5.88 -12.57
N LEU A 424 3.75 -5.64 -11.79
CA LEU A 424 4.71 -4.56 -12.06
C LEU A 424 5.33 -4.69 -13.46
N ILE A 425 5.68 -5.90 -13.90
CA ILE A 425 6.26 -6.13 -15.24
C ILE A 425 5.32 -5.66 -16.35
N HIS A 426 4.00 -5.75 -16.16
CA HIS A 426 3.02 -5.25 -17.13
C HIS A 426 2.88 -3.72 -17.14
N MET A 427 3.33 -3.02 -16.11
CA MET A 427 3.34 -1.55 -16.03
C MET A 427 4.56 -0.93 -16.71
N LEU A 428 5.57 -1.75 -17.03
CA LEU A 428 6.74 -1.33 -17.80
C LEU A 428 6.35 -1.22 -19.27
N HIS A 429 6.31 0.00 -19.78
CA HIS A 429 5.90 0.27 -21.17
C HIS A 429 6.61 1.50 -21.71
N ASN A 430 7.24 1.35 -22.87
CA ASN A 430 7.72 2.44 -23.70
C ASN A 430 7.21 2.24 -25.14
N ASP A 431 6.91 3.35 -25.82
CA ASP A 431 6.49 3.37 -27.22
C ASP A 431 7.67 3.16 -28.19
N ASP A 432 8.89 3.51 -27.77
CA ASP A 432 10.11 3.20 -28.52
C ASP A 432 10.50 1.71 -28.36
N PRO A 433 10.55 0.93 -29.46
CA PRO A 433 10.89 -0.50 -29.40
C PRO A 433 12.31 -0.77 -28.90
N GLU A 434 13.27 0.12 -29.14
CA GLU A 434 14.66 -0.09 -28.71
C GLU A 434 14.80 0.07 -27.19
N GLU A 435 14.21 1.14 -26.65
CA GLU A 435 14.21 1.37 -25.21
C GLU A 435 13.37 0.31 -24.48
N MET A 436 12.28 -0.17 -25.09
CA MET A 436 11.51 -1.30 -24.55
C MET A 436 12.34 -2.59 -24.52
N LEU A 437 13.18 -2.85 -25.52
CA LEU A 437 14.11 -3.98 -25.51
C LEU A 437 15.15 -3.85 -24.38
N LYS A 438 15.72 -2.67 -24.16
CA LYS A 438 16.64 -2.42 -23.04
C LYS A 438 15.97 -2.67 -21.70
N ILE A 439 14.72 -2.20 -21.52
CA ILE A 439 13.92 -2.48 -20.32
C ILE A 439 13.77 -3.99 -20.10
N ILE A 440 13.39 -4.75 -21.14
CA ILE A 440 13.24 -6.21 -21.06
C ILE A 440 14.57 -6.88 -20.68
N CYS A 441 15.70 -6.44 -21.25
CA CYS A 441 17.02 -6.96 -20.92
C CYS A 441 17.42 -6.68 -19.45
N SER A 442 17.17 -5.47 -18.95
CA SER A 442 17.43 -5.11 -17.55
C SER A 442 16.58 -5.95 -16.60
N VAL A 443 15.27 -6.06 -16.86
CA VAL A 443 14.34 -6.87 -16.06
C VAL A 443 14.77 -8.34 -16.05
N ARG A 444 15.15 -8.88 -17.21
CA ARG A 444 15.66 -10.25 -17.34
C ARG A 444 16.88 -10.48 -16.45
N LYS A 445 17.86 -9.57 -16.47
CA LYS A 445 19.08 -9.67 -15.65
C LYS A 445 18.76 -9.78 -14.16
N HIS A 446 17.83 -8.98 -13.65
CA HIS A 446 17.43 -9.02 -12.24
C HIS A 446 16.63 -10.28 -11.90
N ILE A 447 15.64 -10.66 -12.71
CA ILE A 447 14.78 -11.83 -12.45
C ILE A 447 15.60 -13.13 -12.42
N LEU A 448 16.56 -13.30 -13.33
CA LEU A 448 17.39 -14.50 -13.38
C LEU A 448 18.25 -14.70 -12.12
N SER A 449 18.49 -13.65 -11.34
CA SER A 449 19.21 -13.74 -10.06
C SER A 449 18.34 -14.22 -8.89
N GLY A 450 17.02 -14.36 -9.09
CA GLY A 450 16.03 -14.50 -8.03
C GLY A 450 15.71 -15.89 -7.50
N GLY A 451 16.31 -16.93 -8.10
CA GLY A 451 16.13 -18.32 -7.71
C GLY A 451 14.87 -19.02 -8.27
N PRO A 452 14.82 -20.36 -8.23
CA PRO A 452 13.87 -21.15 -9.02
C PRO A 452 12.39 -20.97 -8.63
N LYS A 453 12.09 -20.76 -7.34
CA LYS A 453 10.70 -20.60 -6.87
C LYS A 453 10.03 -19.33 -7.41
N ARG A 454 10.78 -18.24 -7.61
CA ARG A 454 10.28 -16.95 -8.11
C ARG A 454 10.16 -16.89 -9.63
N LEU A 455 11.04 -17.62 -10.34
CA LEU A 455 11.05 -17.65 -11.80
C LEU A 455 9.71 -18.11 -12.39
N ALA A 456 9.03 -19.07 -11.75
CA ALA A 456 7.73 -19.56 -12.19
C ALA A 456 6.65 -18.47 -12.33
N PHE A 457 6.72 -17.40 -11.52
CA PHE A 457 5.74 -16.31 -11.52
C PHE A 457 6.17 -15.11 -12.37
N THR A 458 7.47 -14.82 -12.40
CA THR A 458 8.03 -13.60 -12.99
C THR A 458 8.46 -13.75 -14.45
N VAL A 459 8.79 -14.98 -14.89
CA VAL A 459 9.17 -15.27 -16.28
C VAL A 459 7.99 -15.19 -17.26
N PRO A 460 6.80 -15.78 -16.98
CA PRO A 460 5.65 -15.66 -17.89
C PRO A 460 5.27 -14.21 -18.27
N PRO A 461 5.09 -13.25 -17.33
CA PRO A 461 4.72 -11.88 -17.70
C PRO A 461 5.82 -11.18 -18.50
N LEU A 462 7.10 -11.49 -18.26
CA LEU A 462 8.22 -10.98 -19.06
C LEU A 462 8.14 -11.49 -20.51
N ILE A 463 7.88 -12.78 -20.69
CA ILE A 463 7.71 -13.40 -22.02
C ILE A 463 6.53 -12.75 -22.75
N PHE A 464 5.37 -12.62 -22.10
CA PHE A 464 4.22 -11.96 -22.73
C PHE A 464 4.48 -10.49 -23.06
N SER A 465 5.27 -9.77 -22.25
CA SER A 465 5.69 -8.40 -22.56
C SER A 465 6.57 -8.34 -23.81
N ALA A 466 7.55 -9.25 -23.92
CA ALA A 466 8.39 -9.39 -25.11
C ALA A 466 7.60 -9.82 -26.36
N LEU A 467 6.63 -10.75 -26.22
CA LEU A 467 5.76 -11.14 -27.33
C LEU A 467 4.86 -9.99 -27.81
N LYS A 468 4.39 -9.12 -26.90
CA LYS A 468 3.70 -7.88 -27.27
C LYS A 468 4.59 -6.95 -28.07
N LEU A 469 5.87 -6.84 -27.73
CA LEU A 469 6.85 -6.06 -28.49
C LEU A 469 7.05 -6.66 -29.90
N VAL A 470 7.18 -7.99 -30.00
CA VAL A 470 7.28 -8.69 -31.29
C VAL A 470 6.08 -8.37 -32.20
N ARG A 471 4.85 -8.49 -31.69
CA ARG A 471 3.64 -8.18 -32.47
C ARG A 471 3.54 -6.73 -32.92
N ARG A 472 4.13 -5.79 -32.18
CA ARG A 472 4.18 -4.37 -32.57
C ARG A 472 5.16 -4.13 -33.70
N LEU A 473 6.33 -4.78 -33.66
CA LEU A 473 7.33 -4.68 -34.72
C LEU A 473 6.77 -5.19 -36.05
N GLN A 474 6.00 -6.29 -36.02
CA GLN A 474 5.32 -6.81 -37.22
C GLN A 474 4.29 -5.84 -37.82
N GLY A 475 3.58 -5.09 -36.97
CA GLY A 475 2.60 -4.08 -37.43
C GLY A 475 3.24 -2.83 -38.03
N GLN A 476 4.56 -2.65 -37.86
CA GLN A 476 5.33 -1.50 -38.32
C GLN A 476 6.19 -1.79 -39.57
N ASP A 477 6.28 -3.06 -40.02
CA ASP A 477 7.00 -3.47 -41.24
C ASP A 477 6.45 -2.86 -42.56
N GLY A 478 5.43 -1.99 -42.48
CA GLY A 478 4.88 -1.23 -43.61
C GLY A 478 5.55 0.12 -43.89
N ASP A 479 6.37 0.65 -42.98
CA ASP A 479 7.08 1.93 -43.19
C ASP A 479 8.50 1.87 -42.58
N LEU A 480 9.49 2.23 -43.40
CA LEU A 480 10.92 2.46 -43.09
C LEU A 480 11.88 1.30 -43.40
N ASP A 481 12.10 1.09 -44.71
CA ASP A 481 13.39 0.67 -45.23
C ASP A 481 14.45 1.72 -44.86
N GLY A 482 15.29 1.43 -43.86
CA GLY A 482 16.55 2.13 -43.66
C GLY A 482 16.82 2.60 -42.24
N GLU A 483 17.19 1.68 -41.35
CA GLU A 483 18.28 1.82 -40.36
C GLU A 483 18.43 0.45 -39.67
N GLU A 484 19.66 0.06 -39.29
CA GLU A 484 19.91 -1.21 -38.57
C GLU A 484 19.23 -1.18 -37.19
N MET A 485 17.94 -1.50 -37.14
CA MET A 485 17.18 -1.55 -35.89
C MET A 485 17.79 -2.60 -34.97
N SER A 486 18.22 -2.18 -33.77
CA SER A 486 18.85 -3.09 -32.81
C SER A 486 17.87 -4.17 -32.33
N ALA A 487 16.57 -3.87 -32.34
CA ALA A 487 15.47 -4.72 -31.87
C ALA A 487 14.79 -5.51 -33.01
N THR A 488 15.50 -6.46 -33.61
CA THR A 488 14.86 -7.40 -34.57
C THR A 488 14.05 -8.49 -33.84
N PRO A 489 12.92 -8.97 -34.39
CA PRO A 489 12.17 -10.10 -33.83
C PRO A 489 13.03 -11.34 -33.53
N LYS A 490 14.01 -11.66 -34.40
CA LYS A 490 14.95 -12.77 -34.19
C LYS A 490 15.77 -12.66 -32.89
N LYS A 491 16.30 -11.47 -32.58
CA LYS A 491 17.03 -11.22 -31.32
C LYS A 491 16.11 -11.34 -30.10
N ILE A 492 14.86 -10.89 -30.22
CA ILE A 492 13.87 -11.04 -29.13
C ILE A 492 13.55 -12.52 -28.90
N PHE A 493 13.37 -13.30 -29.96
CA PHE A 493 13.16 -14.75 -29.83
C PHE A 493 14.37 -15.48 -29.25
N GLN A 494 15.61 -15.10 -29.60
CA GLN A 494 16.81 -15.63 -28.95
C GLN A 494 16.83 -15.31 -27.44
N LEU A 495 16.47 -14.08 -27.06
CA LEU A 495 16.35 -13.67 -25.67
C LEU A 495 15.29 -14.51 -24.93
N LEU A 496 14.13 -14.72 -25.57
CA LEU A 496 13.04 -15.55 -25.05
C LEU A 496 13.48 -17.00 -24.85
N HIS A 497 14.17 -17.59 -25.83
CA HIS A 497 14.71 -18.95 -25.73
C HIS A 497 15.60 -19.10 -24.51
N GLN A 498 16.61 -18.25 -24.37
CA GLN A 498 17.52 -18.30 -23.22
C GLN A 498 16.83 -18.03 -21.87
N THR A 499 15.72 -17.28 -21.87
CA THR A 499 14.94 -17.01 -20.66
C THR A 499 14.10 -18.23 -20.26
N ILE A 500 13.50 -18.94 -21.22
CA ILE A 500 12.76 -20.18 -20.97
C ILE A 500 13.74 -21.31 -20.61
N GLU A 501 14.93 -21.35 -21.20
CA GLU A 501 15.97 -22.31 -20.83
C GLU A 501 16.38 -22.17 -19.36
N ALA A 502 16.49 -20.94 -18.85
CA ALA A 502 16.72 -20.73 -17.42
C ALA A 502 15.58 -21.24 -16.53
N LEU A 503 14.34 -21.27 -17.04
CA LEU A 503 13.17 -21.82 -16.35
C LEU A 503 13.23 -23.36 -16.24
N LEU A 504 14.02 -24.05 -17.06
CA LEU A 504 14.21 -25.52 -16.97
C LEU A 504 14.85 -25.95 -15.65
N SER A 505 15.55 -25.04 -14.96
CA SER A 505 16.05 -25.28 -13.60
C SER A 505 14.95 -25.39 -12.53
N VAL A 506 13.70 -25.08 -12.90
CA VAL A 506 12.53 -25.10 -12.02
C VAL A 506 11.72 -26.37 -12.29
N PRO A 507 11.19 -27.06 -11.27
CA PRO A 507 10.34 -28.24 -11.43
C PRO A 507 8.92 -27.87 -11.91
N ALA A 508 8.81 -27.12 -13.02
CA ALA A 508 7.56 -26.70 -13.64
C ALA A 508 7.60 -26.91 -15.17
N PRO A 509 7.81 -28.15 -15.65
CA PRO A 509 8.01 -28.43 -17.08
C PRO A 509 6.79 -28.09 -17.95
N GLU A 510 5.58 -28.19 -17.39
CA GLU A 510 4.35 -27.82 -18.10
C GLU A 510 4.29 -26.32 -18.44
N LEU A 511 4.81 -25.46 -17.56
CA LEU A 511 4.83 -24.02 -17.78
C LEU A 511 5.80 -23.68 -18.91
N ALA A 512 7.01 -24.23 -18.86
CA ALA A 512 8.02 -24.04 -19.90
C ALA A 512 7.50 -24.52 -21.27
N LEU A 513 6.84 -25.68 -21.32
CA LEU A 513 6.22 -26.21 -22.54
C LEU A 513 5.17 -25.25 -23.11
N ARG A 514 4.25 -24.73 -22.28
CA ARG A 514 3.25 -23.74 -22.72
C ARG A 514 3.90 -22.47 -23.26
N LEU A 515 4.96 -22.00 -22.62
CA LEU A 515 5.70 -20.80 -23.05
C LEU A 515 6.42 -21.02 -24.38
N TYR A 516 7.05 -22.19 -24.60
CA TYR A 516 7.64 -22.54 -25.89
C TYR A 516 6.60 -22.59 -27.00
N LEU A 517 5.44 -23.21 -26.76
CA LEU A 517 4.35 -23.25 -27.75
C LEU A 517 3.81 -21.86 -28.09
N GLN A 518 3.66 -20.98 -27.10
CA GLN A 518 3.25 -19.58 -27.33
C GLN A 518 4.30 -18.77 -28.10
N CYS A 519 5.60 -18.98 -27.82
CA CYS A 519 6.67 -18.35 -28.60
C CYS A 519 6.69 -18.87 -30.04
N ALA A 520 6.39 -20.16 -30.25
CA ALA A 520 6.30 -20.75 -31.57
C ALA A 520 5.09 -20.23 -32.36
N GLU A 521 3.93 -20.01 -31.73
CA GLU A 521 2.75 -19.38 -32.34
C GLU A 521 3.09 -17.94 -32.76
N ALA A 522 3.77 -17.16 -31.91
CA ALA A 522 4.20 -15.82 -32.29
C ALA A 522 5.28 -15.81 -33.39
N ALA A 523 6.19 -16.79 -33.42
CA ALA A 523 7.17 -16.94 -34.49
C ALA A 523 6.51 -17.34 -35.82
N ASN A 524 5.42 -18.11 -35.75
CA ASN A 524 4.57 -18.42 -36.90
C ASN A 524 3.91 -17.16 -37.45
N ASP A 525 3.35 -16.30 -36.58
CA ASP A 525 2.79 -15.01 -37.02
C ASP A 525 3.85 -14.13 -37.73
N CYS A 526 5.13 -14.28 -37.37
CA CYS A 526 6.27 -13.54 -37.96
C CYS A 526 6.86 -14.18 -39.23
N ASP A 527 6.29 -15.29 -39.71
CA ASP A 527 6.83 -16.07 -40.82
C ASP A 527 8.31 -16.52 -40.63
N ILE A 528 8.75 -16.72 -39.37
CA ILE A 528 10.13 -17.15 -39.05
C ILE A 528 10.16 -18.66 -38.78
N GLU A 529 10.15 -19.46 -39.85
CA GLU A 529 10.10 -20.93 -39.79
C GLU A 529 11.20 -21.56 -38.91
N PRO A 530 12.50 -21.20 -39.01
CA PRO A 530 13.55 -21.89 -38.26
C PRO A 530 13.39 -21.72 -36.74
N VAL A 531 12.96 -20.54 -36.31
CA VAL A 531 12.75 -20.21 -34.88
C VAL A 531 11.52 -20.95 -34.35
N ALA A 532 10.43 -20.97 -35.13
CA ALA A 532 9.24 -21.72 -34.77
C ALA A 532 9.54 -23.23 -34.63
N TYR A 533 10.36 -23.78 -35.53
CA TYR A 533 10.75 -25.19 -35.51
C TYR A 533 11.63 -25.54 -34.30
N GLU A 534 12.57 -24.66 -33.96
CA GLU A 534 13.44 -24.81 -32.78
C GLU A 534 12.61 -24.85 -31.49
N PHE A 535 11.70 -23.89 -31.29
CA PHE A 535 10.81 -23.88 -30.13
C PHE A 535 9.92 -25.13 -30.03
N PHE A 536 9.41 -25.64 -31.15
CA PHE A 536 8.66 -26.90 -31.16
C PHE A 536 9.52 -28.09 -30.80
N THR A 537 10.76 -28.13 -31.29
CA THR A 537 11.70 -29.21 -30.98
C THR A 537 12.01 -29.23 -29.48
N GLN A 538 12.25 -28.07 -28.87
CA GLN A 538 12.44 -27.95 -27.42
C GLN A 538 11.19 -28.36 -26.63
N ALA A 539 9.99 -28.00 -27.09
CA ALA A 539 8.74 -28.43 -26.47
C ALA A 539 8.56 -29.96 -26.51
N PHE A 540 8.98 -30.62 -27.60
CA PHE A 540 8.98 -32.08 -27.69
C PHE A 540 10.01 -32.74 -26.76
N ILE A 541 11.22 -32.20 -26.67
CA ILE A 541 12.26 -32.70 -25.74
C ILE A 541 11.74 -32.62 -24.30
N LEU A 542 11.17 -31.49 -23.90
CA LEU A 542 10.56 -31.32 -22.59
C LEU A 542 9.45 -32.32 -22.31
N TYR A 543 8.60 -32.58 -23.30
CA TYR A 543 7.53 -33.57 -23.18
C TYR A 543 8.08 -34.99 -22.96
N GLU A 544 9.19 -35.35 -23.60
CA GLU A 544 9.81 -36.68 -23.47
C GLU A 544 10.56 -36.86 -22.16
N GLU A 545 11.33 -35.85 -21.74
CA GLU A 545 12.30 -35.99 -20.65
C GLU A 545 11.72 -35.63 -19.28
N GLU A 546 10.89 -34.59 -19.20
CA GLU A 546 10.51 -33.96 -17.92
C GLU A 546 9.03 -34.17 -17.54
N VAL A 547 8.12 -34.33 -18.51
CA VAL A 547 6.68 -34.50 -18.23
C VAL A 547 6.35 -35.97 -17.91
N ALA A 548 6.44 -36.36 -16.65
CA ALA A 548 6.18 -37.72 -16.21
C ALA A 548 4.70 -38.02 -15.86
N ASP A 549 3.92 -37.04 -15.42
CA ASP A 549 2.53 -37.28 -14.98
C ASP A 549 1.60 -37.58 -16.18
N SER A 550 0.80 -38.64 -16.06
CA SER A 550 -0.06 -39.12 -17.15
C SER A 550 -1.14 -38.11 -17.55
N LYS A 551 -1.68 -37.28 -16.64
CA LYS A 551 -2.68 -36.27 -16.99
C LYS A 551 -2.01 -35.03 -17.62
N ALA A 552 -0.84 -34.66 -17.10
CA ALA A 552 -0.01 -33.60 -17.66
C ALA A 552 0.42 -33.93 -19.09
N GLN A 553 0.88 -35.16 -19.36
CA GLN A 553 1.23 -35.63 -20.70
C GLN A 553 0.06 -35.52 -21.69
N VAL A 554 -1.14 -35.91 -21.26
CA VAL A 554 -2.36 -35.79 -22.09
C VAL A 554 -2.65 -34.33 -22.38
N THR A 555 -2.56 -33.44 -21.40
CA THR A 555 -2.80 -32.00 -21.61
C THR A 555 -1.75 -31.40 -22.55
N ALA A 556 -0.47 -31.70 -22.31
CA ALA A 556 0.64 -31.22 -23.11
C ALA A 556 0.53 -31.66 -24.57
N ILE A 557 0.22 -32.94 -24.86
CA ILE A 557 0.11 -33.41 -26.24
C ILE A 557 -1.07 -32.77 -26.97
N HIS A 558 -2.21 -32.55 -26.29
CA HIS A 558 -3.34 -31.85 -26.89
C HIS A 558 -3.00 -30.38 -27.20
N LEU A 559 -2.23 -29.71 -26.34
CA LEU A 559 -1.73 -28.36 -26.60
C LEU A 559 -0.75 -28.33 -27.78
N ILE A 560 0.17 -29.30 -27.88
CA ILE A 560 1.08 -29.44 -29.03
C ILE A 560 0.29 -29.62 -30.33
N ILE A 561 -0.69 -30.54 -30.35
CA ILE A 561 -1.55 -30.79 -31.51
C ILE A 561 -2.33 -29.53 -31.88
N GLY A 562 -2.96 -28.88 -30.90
CA GLY A 562 -3.75 -27.66 -31.14
C GLY A 562 -2.90 -26.50 -31.66
N THR A 563 -1.67 -26.35 -31.16
CA THR A 563 -0.74 -25.31 -31.62
C THR A 563 -0.27 -25.63 -33.04
N LEU A 564 0.16 -26.87 -33.31
CA LEU A 564 0.61 -27.31 -34.62
C LEU A 564 -0.48 -27.19 -35.70
N GLN A 565 -1.75 -27.36 -35.32
CA GLN A 565 -2.88 -27.15 -36.23
C GLN A 565 -3.00 -25.70 -36.70
N ARG A 566 -2.66 -24.72 -35.85
CA ARG A 566 -2.75 -23.29 -36.15
C ARG A 566 -1.55 -22.77 -36.95
N MET A 567 -0.50 -23.57 -37.08
CA MET A 567 0.72 -23.15 -37.74
C MET A 567 0.67 -23.38 -39.24
N ASN A 568 1.00 -22.33 -39.97
CA ASN A 568 1.07 -22.27 -41.44
C ASN A 568 2.50 -21.97 -41.93
N VAL A 569 3.43 -21.58 -41.06
CA VAL A 569 4.80 -21.20 -41.43
C VAL A 569 5.68 -22.37 -41.87
N PHE A 570 5.33 -23.61 -41.51
CA PHE A 570 6.18 -24.77 -41.76
C PHE A 570 6.07 -25.27 -43.21
N GLY A 571 7.23 -25.50 -43.82
CA GLY A 571 7.33 -26.27 -45.06
C GLY A 571 6.88 -27.72 -44.87
N VAL A 572 6.59 -28.38 -45.99
CA VAL A 572 6.02 -29.74 -46.04
C VAL A 572 6.85 -30.76 -45.24
N GLU A 573 8.18 -30.72 -45.35
CA GLU A 573 9.07 -31.67 -44.68
C GLU A 573 9.12 -31.50 -43.15
N ASN A 574 9.25 -30.25 -42.70
CA ASN A 574 9.28 -29.91 -41.27
C ASN A 574 7.92 -30.21 -40.64
N ARG A 575 6.82 -29.84 -41.31
CA ARG A 575 5.46 -30.13 -40.87
C ARG A 575 5.20 -31.63 -40.77
N ASP A 576 5.63 -32.42 -41.75
CA ASP A 576 5.45 -33.88 -41.73
C ASP A 576 6.22 -34.51 -40.57
N THR A 577 7.46 -34.08 -40.35
CA THR A 577 8.30 -34.55 -39.24
C THR A 577 7.66 -34.29 -37.87
N LEU A 578 7.19 -33.07 -37.62
CA LEU A 578 6.54 -32.70 -36.35
C LEU A 578 5.21 -33.45 -36.16
N THR A 579 4.44 -33.63 -37.24
CA THR A 579 3.15 -34.35 -37.20
C THR A 579 3.34 -35.83 -36.93
N HIS A 580 4.36 -36.45 -37.53
CA HIS A 580 4.71 -37.83 -37.28
C HIS A 580 5.15 -38.03 -35.83
N LYS A 581 5.97 -37.13 -35.28
CA LYS A 581 6.35 -37.14 -33.85
C LYS A 581 5.12 -37.01 -32.93
N ALA A 582 4.27 -36.01 -33.15
CA ALA A 582 3.04 -35.80 -32.36
C ALA A 582 2.10 -37.03 -32.39
N THR A 583 1.94 -37.64 -33.57
CA THR A 583 1.14 -38.87 -33.74
C THR A 583 1.79 -40.05 -33.03
N GLY A 584 3.12 -40.14 -33.07
CA GLY A 584 3.91 -41.13 -32.34
C GLY A 584 3.71 -41.05 -30.83
N TYR A 585 3.80 -39.85 -30.24
CA TYR A 585 3.58 -39.63 -28.81
C TYR A 585 2.14 -39.86 -28.38
N SER A 586 1.18 -39.41 -29.17
CA SER A 586 -0.25 -39.67 -28.94
C SER A 586 -0.54 -41.17 -28.83
N ALA A 587 0.18 -41.99 -29.61
CA ALA A 587 0.06 -43.44 -29.57
C ALA A 587 0.93 -44.12 -28.49
N LYS A 588 1.74 -43.40 -27.72
CA LYS A 588 2.52 -43.93 -26.60
C LYS A 588 1.92 -43.61 -25.22
N LEU A 589 0.80 -42.87 -25.17
CA LEU A 589 0.09 -42.59 -23.92
C LEU A 589 -0.32 -43.88 -23.19
N LEU A 590 -0.22 -43.86 -21.86
CA LEU A 590 -0.45 -45.02 -21.00
C LEU A 590 -1.91 -45.50 -21.01
N LYS A 591 -2.85 -44.56 -20.89
CA LYS A 591 -4.28 -44.87 -20.79
C LYS A 591 -4.92 -44.97 -22.17
N LYS A 592 -5.59 -46.10 -22.45
CA LYS A 592 -6.26 -46.36 -23.73
C LYS A 592 -7.30 -45.31 -24.13
N PRO A 593 -8.17 -44.81 -23.23
CA PRO A 593 -9.10 -43.74 -23.58
C PRO A 593 -8.40 -42.46 -24.04
N ASP A 594 -7.35 -42.04 -23.31
CA ASP A 594 -6.62 -40.81 -23.62
C ASP A 594 -5.78 -40.96 -24.90
N GLN A 595 -5.20 -42.15 -25.11
CA GLN A 595 -4.53 -42.55 -26.35
C GLN A 595 -5.48 -42.46 -27.55
N CYS A 596 -6.72 -42.95 -27.40
CA CYS A 596 -7.74 -42.86 -28.44
C CYS A 596 -8.06 -41.41 -28.82
N ARG A 597 -8.29 -40.57 -27.79
CA ARG A 597 -8.59 -39.14 -27.97
C ARG A 597 -7.48 -38.35 -28.65
N ALA A 598 -6.24 -38.55 -28.21
CA ALA A 598 -5.08 -37.90 -28.82
C ALA A 598 -4.86 -38.35 -30.28
N VAL A 599 -5.05 -39.65 -30.58
CA VAL A 599 -4.84 -40.19 -31.93
C VAL A 599 -5.90 -39.71 -32.92
N TYR A 600 -7.19 -39.66 -32.54
CA TYR A 600 -8.17 -39.05 -33.44
C TYR A 600 -8.00 -37.53 -33.50
N ALA A 601 -7.48 -36.85 -32.46
CA ALA A 601 -7.17 -35.43 -32.54
C ALA A 601 -6.09 -35.14 -33.57
N CYS A 602 -5.08 -36.02 -33.69
CA CYS A 602 -4.05 -35.94 -34.73
C CYS A 602 -4.63 -36.01 -36.17
N SER A 603 -5.83 -36.56 -36.37
CA SER A 603 -6.45 -36.58 -37.70
C SER A 603 -6.71 -35.16 -38.24
N HIS A 604 -6.95 -34.19 -37.36
CA HIS A 604 -7.12 -32.78 -37.74
C HIS A 604 -5.80 -32.12 -38.19
N LEU A 605 -4.64 -32.70 -37.91
CA LEU A 605 -3.36 -32.20 -38.40
C LEU A 605 -3.15 -32.45 -39.90
N PHE A 606 -3.85 -33.45 -40.45
CA PHE A 606 -3.77 -33.86 -41.86
C PHE A 606 -4.90 -33.26 -42.72
N TRP A 607 -5.75 -32.43 -42.11
CA TRP A 607 -6.93 -31.84 -42.75
C TRP A 607 -7.19 -30.43 -42.25
N VAL A 608 -6.62 -29.45 -42.95
CA VAL A 608 -6.77 -28.02 -42.66
C VAL A 608 -7.64 -27.37 -43.74
N ASP A 609 -8.63 -26.57 -43.32
CA ASP A 609 -9.66 -26.02 -44.22
C ASP A 609 -9.22 -24.77 -45.02
N ASP A 610 -7.97 -24.33 -44.89
CA ASP A 610 -7.41 -23.17 -45.59
C ASP A 610 -7.08 -23.44 -47.07
N GLN A 611 -6.94 -22.38 -47.88
CA GLN A 611 -6.74 -22.45 -49.33
C GLN A 611 -5.46 -23.22 -49.73
N ASP A 612 -4.42 -23.12 -48.91
CA ASP A 612 -3.15 -23.88 -49.05
C ASP A 612 -3.01 -25.00 -47.99
N GLY A 613 -4.10 -25.37 -47.33
CA GLY A 613 -4.13 -26.38 -46.27
C GLY A 613 -3.90 -27.80 -46.78
N ILE A 614 -3.17 -28.60 -46.00
CA ILE A 614 -2.97 -30.03 -46.28
C ILE A 614 -4.31 -30.77 -46.19
N LYS A 615 -4.69 -31.48 -47.25
CA LYS A 615 -5.89 -32.33 -47.32
C LYS A 615 -5.51 -33.77 -47.68
N ASP A 616 -4.89 -34.47 -46.74
CA ASP A 616 -4.52 -35.87 -46.91
C ASP A 616 -5.60 -36.78 -46.29
N GLY A 617 -6.58 -37.15 -47.11
CA GLY A 617 -7.70 -37.99 -46.67
C GLY A 617 -7.29 -39.41 -46.26
N GLU A 618 -6.19 -39.94 -46.78
CA GLU A 618 -5.72 -41.30 -46.46
C GLU A 618 -5.12 -41.36 -45.06
N ARG A 619 -4.29 -40.37 -44.70
CA ARG A 619 -3.70 -40.26 -43.36
C ARG A 619 -4.75 -39.96 -42.30
N VAL A 620 -5.77 -39.14 -42.62
CA VAL A 620 -6.94 -38.92 -41.74
C VAL A 620 -7.61 -40.26 -41.44
N LEU A 621 -7.90 -41.06 -42.47
CA LEU A 621 -8.52 -42.38 -42.30
C LEU A 621 -7.62 -43.34 -41.51
N LEU A 622 -6.30 -43.29 -41.70
CA LEU A 622 -5.35 -44.09 -40.94
C LEU A 622 -5.41 -43.77 -39.44
N CYS A 623 -5.42 -42.48 -39.07
CA CYS A 623 -5.57 -42.04 -37.68
C CYS A 623 -6.91 -42.49 -37.08
N LEU A 624 -8.01 -42.33 -37.83
CA LEU A 624 -9.34 -42.74 -37.39
C LEU A 624 -9.47 -44.27 -37.22
N LYS A 625 -8.90 -45.06 -38.15
CA LYS A 625 -8.83 -46.53 -38.03
C LYS A 625 -7.97 -46.95 -36.85
N ARG A 626 -6.87 -46.25 -36.59
CA ARG A 626 -6.00 -46.50 -35.42
C ARG A 626 -6.71 -46.18 -34.11
N ALA A 627 -7.43 -45.05 -34.03
CA ALA A 627 -8.26 -44.69 -32.88
C ALA A 627 -9.34 -45.76 -32.63
N LEU A 628 -10.02 -46.22 -33.69
CA LEU A 628 -11.01 -47.30 -33.59
C LEU A 628 -10.42 -48.61 -33.06
N ARG A 629 -9.22 -49.00 -33.50
CA ARG A 629 -8.52 -50.18 -32.95
C ARG A 629 -8.20 -50.03 -31.47
N ILE A 630 -7.79 -48.82 -31.04
CA ILE A 630 -7.50 -48.53 -29.63
C ILE A 630 -8.79 -48.54 -28.79
N ALA A 631 -9.89 -47.98 -29.29
CA ALA A 631 -11.20 -48.02 -28.64
C ALA A 631 -11.70 -49.46 -28.46
N ASN A 632 -11.58 -50.30 -29.50
CA ASN A 632 -11.89 -51.73 -29.40
C ASN A 632 -11.04 -52.46 -28.36
N ALA A 633 -9.73 -52.18 -28.30
CA ALA A 633 -8.86 -52.76 -27.27
C ALA A 633 -9.26 -52.29 -25.86
N ALA A 634 -9.68 -51.04 -25.70
CA ALA A 634 -10.18 -50.51 -24.42
C ALA A 634 -11.49 -51.19 -23.99
N GLN A 635 -12.41 -51.39 -24.93
CA GLN A 635 -13.68 -52.10 -24.71
C GLN A 635 -13.45 -53.56 -24.29
N GLN A 636 -12.54 -54.26 -24.97
CA GLN A 636 -12.17 -55.64 -24.63
C GLN A 636 -11.57 -55.74 -23.22
N MET A 637 -10.73 -54.80 -22.81
CA MET A 637 -10.17 -54.76 -21.44
C MET A 637 -11.23 -54.46 -20.37
N ALA A 638 -12.20 -53.60 -20.68
CA ALA A 638 -13.30 -53.27 -19.79
C ALA A 638 -14.24 -54.48 -19.60
N ASN A 639 -14.55 -55.22 -20.67
CA ASN A 639 -15.39 -56.42 -20.60
C ASN A 639 -14.78 -57.56 -19.76
N VAL A 640 -13.44 -57.62 -19.68
CA VAL A 640 -12.71 -58.59 -18.84
C VAL A 640 -12.73 -58.18 -17.35
N THR A 641 -12.72 -56.88 -17.06
CA THR A 641 -12.72 -56.33 -15.70
C THR A 641 -14.17 -56.09 -15.24
N ARG A 642 -14.84 -57.16 -14.79
CA ARG A 642 -16.25 -57.13 -14.36
C ARG A 642 -16.52 -55.94 -13.41
N GLY A 643 -17.29 -54.96 -13.88
CA GLY A 643 -17.75 -53.82 -13.07
C GLY A 643 -17.51 -52.41 -13.64
N SER A 644 -16.80 -52.26 -14.77
CA SER A 644 -16.68 -50.99 -15.48
C SER A 644 -17.43 -51.06 -16.81
N SER A 645 -18.42 -50.19 -17.03
CA SER A 645 -18.93 -49.92 -18.39
C SER A 645 -17.74 -49.57 -19.29
N GLY A 646 -17.60 -50.27 -20.41
CA GLY A 646 -16.58 -49.96 -21.39
C GLY A 646 -16.84 -48.61 -22.06
N PRO A 647 -15.85 -47.99 -22.69
CA PRO A 647 -15.98 -46.62 -23.18
C PRO A 647 -16.78 -46.55 -24.49
N VAL A 648 -18.07 -46.89 -24.45
CA VAL A 648 -19.03 -46.70 -25.55
C VAL A 648 -19.02 -45.23 -26.02
N THR A 649 -18.83 -44.32 -25.08
CA THR A 649 -18.62 -42.89 -25.32
C THR A 649 -17.50 -42.58 -26.32
N LEU A 650 -16.38 -43.33 -26.31
CA LEU A 650 -15.29 -43.13 -27.28
C LEU A 650 -15.70 -43.51 -28.71
N PHE A 651 -16.53 -44.54 -28.89
CA PHE A 651 -17.02 -44.89 -30.22
C PHE A 651 -17.96 -43.82 -30.76
N VAL A 652 -18.80 -43.23 -29.91
CA VAL A 652 -19.66 -42.09 -30.29
C VAL A 652 -18.82 -40.85 -30.61
N GLU A 653 -17.76 -40.56 -29.83
CA GLU A 653 -16.80 -39.50 -30.16
C GLU A 653 -16.12 -39.72 -31.52
N ILE A 654 -15.65 -40.94 -31.80
CA ILE A 654 -15.06 -41.29 -33.10
C ILE A 654 -16.09 -41.13 -34.22
N LEU A 655 -17.32 -41.62 -34.04
CA LEU A 655 -18.40 -41.46 -35.03
C LEU A 655 -18.60 -39.98 -35.37
N ASN A 656 -18.64 -39.10 -34.37
CA ASN A 656 -18.74 -37.65 -34.59
C ASN A 656 -17.55 -37.08 -35.37
N LYS A 657 -16.34 -37.62 -35.19
CA LYS A 657 -15.17 -37.24 -36.02
C LYS A 657 -15.29 -37.75 -37.46
N TYR A 658 -15.79 -38.97 -37.67
CA TYR A 658 -16.08 -39.47 -39.02
C TYR A 658 -17.12 -38.59 -39.72
N LEU A 659 -18.19 -38.20 -39.02
CA LEU A 659 -19.21 -37.28 -39.54
C LEU A 659 -18.59 -35.92 -39.89
N TYR A 660 -17.73 -35.36 -39.04
CA TYR A 660 -17.04 -34.09 -39.34
C TYR A 660 -16.25 -34.14 -40.66
N PHE A 661 -15.40 -35.16 -40.85
CA PHE A 661 -14.61 -35.27 -42.09
C PHE A 661 -15.46 -35.61 -43.31
N PHE A 662 -16.58 -36.31 -43.11
CA PHE A 662 -17.55 -36.59 -44.16
C PHE A 662 -18.22 -35.30 -44.65
N GLU A 663 -18.62 -34.40 -43.74
CA GLU A 663 -19.15 -33.08 -44.08
C GLU A 663 -18.11 -32.19 -44.76
N LYS A 664 -16.85 -32.29 -44.36
CA LYS A 664 -15.75 -31.55 -45.02
C LYS A 664 -15.35 -32.11 -46.38
N GLY A 665 -16.01 -33.17 -46.85
CA GLY A 665 -15.85 -33.70 -48.21
C GLY A 665 -14.67 -34.64 -48.39
N ASN A 666 -14.18 -35.28 -47.32
CA ASN A 666 -13.13 -36.29 -47.44
C ASN A 666 -13.66 -37.55 -48.15
N ALA A 667 -13.22 -37.79 -49.38
CA ALA A 667 -13.67 -38.92 -50.21
C ALA A 667 -13.32 -40.31 -49.63
N GLN A 668 -12.33 -40.39 -48.74
CA GLN A 668 -11.90 -41.65 -48.11
C GLN A 668 -12.84 -42.08 -46.97
N VAL A 669 -13.65 -41.17 -46.43
CA VAL A 669 -14.66 -41.48 -45.42
C VAL A 669 -15.94 -41.89 -46.13
N THR A 670 -16.22 -43.19 -46.17
CA THR A 670 -17.38 -43.75 -46.87
C THR A 670 -18.61 -43.84 -45.95
N THR A 671 -19.79 -43.76 -46.56
CA THR A 671 -21.08 -43.98 -45.88
C THR A 671 -21.16 -45.37 -45.26
N ALA A 672 -20.52 -46.37 -45.88
CA ALA A 672 -20.39 -47.72 -45.34
C ALA A 672 -19.57 -47.79 -44.03
N ALA A 673 -18.50 -46.98 -43.91
CA ALA A 673 -17.71 -46.91 -42.68
C ALA A 673 -18.50 -46.26 -41.54
N ILE A 674 -19.29 -45.21 -41.83
CA ILE A 674 -20.17 -44.56 -40.86
C ILE A 674 -21.29 -45.53 -40.42
N GLN A 675 -21.91 -46.23 -41.37
CA GLN A 675 -22.94 -47.23 -41.09
C GLN A 675 -22.41 -48.36 -40.20
N GLY A 676 -21.23 -48.90 -40.51
CA GLY A 676 -20.61 -49.95 -39.70
C GLY A 676 -20.27 -49.49 -38.28
N LEU A 677 -19.93 -48.21 -38.07
CA LEU A 677 -19.72 -47.65 -36.73
C LEU A 677 -21.03 -47.49 -35.96
N VAL A 678 -22.11 -47.05 -36.61
CA VAL A 678 -23.45 -46.94 -35.98
C VAL A 678 -23.95 -48.31 -35.54
N GLU A 679 -23.80 -49.33 -36.39
CA GLU A 679 -24.16 -50.72 -36.08
C GLU A 679 -23.31 -51.28 -34.93
N LEU A 680 -22.00 -50.99 -34.91
CA LEU A 680 -21.09 -51.40 -33.84
C LEU A 680 -21.51 -50.78 -32.50
N ILE A 681 -21.77 -49.47 -32.46
CA ILE A 681 -22.21 -48.77 -31.24
C ILE A 681 -23.54 -49.33 -30.73
N THR A 682 -24.49 -49.56 -31.64
CA THR A 682 -25.81 -50.12 -31.29
C THR A 682 -25.68 -51.52 -30.70
N THR A 683 -24.81 -52.35 -31.26
CA THR A 683 -24.57 -53.73 -30.78
C THR A 683 -23.91 -53.73 -29.40
N GLU A 684 -22.92 -52.88 -29.18
CA GLU A 684 -22.23 -52.78 -27.88
C GLU A 684 -23.15 -52.22 -26.78
N MET A 685 -23.99 -51.22 -27.09
CA MET A 685 -24.99 -50.67 -26.15
C MET A 685 -26.08 -51.69 -25.76
N GLN A 686 -26.41 -52.62 -26.65
CA GLN A 686 -27.40 -53.67 -26.41
C GLN A 686 -26.79 -54.92 -25.73
N SER A 687 -25.47 -54.95 -25.49
CA SER A 687 -24.82 -56.10 -24.88
C SER A 687 -25.10 -56.19 -23.37
N ASP A 688 -25.48 -57.38 -22.89
CA ASP A 688 -25.85 -57.65 -21.48
C ASP A 688 -24.71 -57.46 -20.46
N THR A 689 -23.49 -57.23 -20.93
CA THR A 689 -22.28 -57.02 -20.12
C THR A 689 -22.03 -55.56 -19.73
N THR A 690 -22.79 -54.61 -20.30
CA THR A 690 -22.63 -53.16 -20.08
C THR A 690 -23.57 -52.62 -19.01
N THR A 691 -23.04 -51.92 -18.01
CA THR A 691 -23.85 -51.06 -17.13
C THR A 691 -24.34 -49.88 -17.95
N GLN A 692 -25.66 -49.70 -18.05
CA GLN A 692 -26.28 -48.58 -18.77
C GLN A 692 -25.78 -47.26 -18.19
N ASP A 693 -25.06 -46.48 -19.01
CA ASP A 693 -24.68 -45.12 -18.69
C ASP A 693 -25.67 -44.17 -19.38
N PRO A 694 -26.61 -43.56 -18.65
CA PRO A 694 -27.63 -42.68 -19.21
C PRO A 694 -27.04 -41.52 -20.02
N SER A 695 -25.79 -41.12 -19.72
CA SER A 695 -25.11 -40.03 -20.41
C SER A 695 -24.61 -40.46 -21.81
N ALA A 696 -24.12 -41.69 -21.95
CA ALA A 696 -23.68 -42.24 -23.23
C ALA A 696 -24.89 -42.46 -24.17
N ASP A 697 -26.00 -42.95 -23.64
CA ASP A 697 -27.25 -43.17 -24.37
C ASP A 697 -27.83 -41.85 -24.91
N ALA A 698 -27.84 -40.81 -24.07
CA ALA A 698 -28.28 -39.48 -24.48
C ALA A 698 -27.36 -38.86 -25.55
N PHE A 699 -26.03 -39.07 -25.43
CA PHE A 699 -25.05 -38.57 -26.39
C PHE A 699 -25.17 -39.26 -27.76
N PHE A 700 -25.35 -40.57 -27.77
CA PHE A 700 -25.60 -41.31 -29.00
C PHE A 700 -26.94 -40.92 -29.64
N SER A 701 -28.02 -40.85 -28.85
CA SER A 701 -29.34 -40.42 -29.33
C SER A 701 -29.30 -39.01 -29.95
N SER A 702 -28.54 -38.09 -29.36
CA SER A 702 -28.33 -36.74 -29.90
C SER A 702 -27.57 -36.77 -31.22
N THR A 703 -26.54 -37.62 -31.33
CA THR A 703 -25.77 -37.83 -32.56
C THR A 703 -26.65 -38.41 -33.68
N LEU A 704 -27.49 -39.39 -33.37
CA LEU A 704 -28.46 -39.96 -34.31
C LEU A 704 -29.49 -38.93 -34.78
N ARG A 705 -29.99 -38.09 -33.86
CA ARG A 705 -30.88 -36.97 -34.19
C ARG A 705 -30.23 -35.96 -35.12
N TYR A 706 -28.93 -35.69 -34.94
CA TYR A 706 -28.16 -34.83 -35.84
C TYR A 706 -28.06 -35.43 -37.26
N ILE A 707 -27.78 -36.73 -37.37
CA ILE A 707 -27.76 -37.44 -38.66
C ILE A 707 -29.15 -37.35 -39.33
N GLN A 708 -30.23 -37.57 -38.59
CA GLN A 708 -31.61 -37.43 -39.11
C GLN A 708 -31.94 -36.00 -39.54
N PHE A 709 -31.50 -35.00 -38.78
CA PHE A 709 -31.65 -33.59 -39.13
C PHE A 709 -30.93 -33.25 -40.44
N GLN A 710 -29.69 -33.71 -40.63
CA GLN A 710 -28.95 -33.47 -41.87
C GLN A 710 -29.60 -34.12 -43.09
N LYS A 711 -30.27 -35.27 -42.93
CA LYS A 711 -31.10 -35.88 -43.99
C LYS A 711 -32.33 -35.01 -44.33
N GLN A 712 -33.04 -34.51 -43.32
CA GLN A 712 -34.26 -33.73 -43.51
C GLN A 712 -34.00 -32.34 -44.08
N LYS A 713 -32.80 -31.79 -43.87
CA LYS A 713 -32.40 -30.45 -44.32
C LYS A 713 -32.36 -30.32 -45.86
N GLY A 714 -32.23 -31.42 -46.61
CA GLY A 714 -32.18 -31.44 -48.07
C GLY A 714 -30.92 -30.79 -48.68
N GLY A 715 -30.69 -31.01 -49.98
CA GLY A 715 -29.51 -30.53 -50.73
C GLY A 715 -28.36 -31.55 -50.84
N ALA A 716 -27.21 -31.12 -51.37
CA ALA A 716 -26.06 -32.01 -51.66
C ALA A 716 -25.47 -32.72 -50.42
N MET A 717 -25.72 -32.21 -49.20
CA MET A 717 -25.40 -32.91 -47.95
C MET A 717 -26.50 -33.89 -47.54
N GLY A 718 -27.78 -33.58 -47.76
CA GLY A 718 -28.88 -34.51 -47.49
C GLY A 718 -28.78 -35.81 -48.30
N GLU A 719 -28.45 -35.70 -49.60
CA GLU A 719 -28.22 -36.85 -50.50
C GLU A 719 -27.03 -37.72 -50.06
N LYS A 720 -25.98 -37.12 -49.51
CA LYS A 720 -24.81 -37.85 -48.97
C LYS A 720 -25.15 -38.65 -47.71
N TYR A 721 -26.10 -38.18 -46.91
CA TYR A 721 -26.51 -38.81 -45.65
C TYR A 721 -27.65 -39.83 -45.82
N GLU A 722 -28.37 -39.80 -46.94
CA GLU A 722 -29.46 -40.72 -47.30
C GLU A 722 -29.12 -42.22 -47.14
N PRO A 723 -27.93 -42.74 -47.54
CA PRO A 723 -27.60 -44.16 -47.42
C PRO A 723 -27.27 -44.64 -45.99
N ILE A 724 -27.06 -43.73 -45.02
CA ILE A 724 -26.79 -44.10 -43.62
C ILE A 724 -28.11 -44.45 -42.96
N LYS A 725 -28.30 -45.65 -42.42
CA LYS A 725 -29.50 -46.04 -41.66
C LYS A 725 -29.31 -45.71 -40.18
N VAL A 726 -30.28 -44.99 -39.61
CA VAL A 726 -30.31 -44.55 -38.20
C VAL A 726 -31.50 -45.19 -37.51
#